data_AF-A0A5C5ZGB2-F1
#
_entry.id   AF-A0A5C5ZGB2-F1
#
_cell.length_a   1.000
_cell.length_b   1.000
_cell.length_c   1.000
_cell.angle_alpha   90.00
_cell.angle_beta   90.00
_cell.angle_gamma   90.00
#
_symmetry.space_group_name_H-M   'P 1'
#
loop_
_entity.id
_entity.type
_entity.pdbx_description
1 polymer ?
#
loop_
_entity_poly.entity_id
_entity_poly.type
_entity_poly.pdbx_seq_one_letter_code
_entity_poly.pdbx_strand_id
1 'polypeptide(L)'
;MRNAVAALPIQSVLLALVLTIVQTDLSATEDSIQPLRSIQVVEAHQAVAVDASSLYAISNRTIGRYDKESAKFLVRWEAPAKSGIEHLNSGVVIDGKLYCANSNWPAKPLKNTVEIFEAETLKHVESKPFSETQGAINWIDRHQDTWWIAYAFYGDAEVRRTKLVRYDSNWKVTGQWTFPESVIQRFLPNSNSGGAFGPNGQLFVTGHDHAEVYVLDVPADGGELDHVATLPAPIAGQGIVWDDDDLGVLIGIVRGRREVVFMRFSQLSQRELATQPLTVVADFEGASVRDVKIDQDERAISFKPGGDPERGWPCWWYFRVDGISPNDEITLRVRGSDATIGKEKPLAPSWAMPAQATYSVDGDSWLHTDAGERQGESIIYKLKPNASSLYVAWGPPYTPQTSDKFVQEIASGASCATAGVLCHSRGGRPVAMLHVREGSRPSKERFGVWVQARQHAWESGSSWVAQGFIEWIVSDDPKAKWLRQHADIFVIPIMDVDNTATGNGGKNALPHDHNRDWSPQPHWNETLAARRMIEDLIVEQRMSVFLDLHNPAPGDPTFFYILPKDLLQEPMIGLRDRFIDLAYSNIRQIRPMVPMSSKPKVTGASYHPLWRQISANWVSMNGNPDTVSLCLETIWNSPASTTTGYRAVGASLAETVQAYLAERPELPQR
;
A
#
# COMPACT_ATOMS: atom_id res chain seq x y z
N MET A 1 37.39 -58.05 -65.20
CA MET A 1 37.71 -56.74 -64.60
C MET A 1 36.76 -55.70 -65.19
N ARG A 2 36.11 -54.96 -64.29
CA ARG A 2 35.33 -53.70 -64.37
C ARG A 2 35.07 -52.99 -65.73
N ASN A 3 33.78 -52.69 -65.91
CA ASN A 3 33.09 -51.41 -66.22
C ASN A 3 33.37 -50.61 -67.51
N ALA A 4 32.28 -50.37 -68.27
CA ALA A 4 31.83 -49.16 -69.00
C ALA A 4 30.79 -49.60 -70.07
N VAL A 5 29.74 -48.92 -70.53
CA VAL A 5 29.15 -47.56 -70.39
C VAL A 5 27.78 -47.56 -71.13
N ALA A 6 26.88 -46.63 -70.73
CA ALA A 6 25.71 -46.04 -71.45
C ALA A 6 24.51 -46.93 -71.83
N ALA A 7 23.27 -46.73 -71.36
CA ALA A 7 22.36 -45.57 -71.25
C ALA A 7 21.31 -45.56 -72.38
N LEU A 8 20.01 -45.50 -72.01
CA LEU A 8 18.90 -44.84 -72.73
C LEU A 8 17.67 -44.73 -71.77
N PRO A 9 16.80 -43.71 -71.90
CA PRO A 9 15.96 -43.21 -70.82
C PRO A 9 14.46 -43.57 -70.96
N ILE A 10 13.72 -43.55 -69.85
CA ILE A 10 12.26 -43.54 -69.83
C ILE A 10 11.79 -42.37 -68.95
N GLN A 11 10.97 -41.49 -69.54
CA GLN A 11 10.30 -40.37 -68.91
C GLN A 11 9.42 -40.84 -67.74
N SER A 12 9.38 -40.04 -66.66
CA SER A 12 8.35 -40.16 -65.62
C SER A 12 7.76 -38.78 -65.35
N VAL A 13 6.43 -38.76 -65.42
CA VAL A 13 5.50 -37.66 -65.23
C VAL A 13 5.51 -37.23 -63.75
N LEU A 14 5.70 -35.94 -63.48
CA LEU A 14 5.42 -35.35 -62.16
C LEU A 14 3.99 -34.80 -62.15
N LEU A 15 3.15 -35.42 -61.32
CA LEU A 15 1.79 -34.96 -60.99
C LEU A 15 1.91 -33.92 -59.87
N ALA A 16 1.65 -32.64 -60.18
CA ALA A 16 1.60 -31.58 -59.17
C ALA A 16 0.23 -31.62 -58.47
N LEU A 17 0.24 -31.97 -57.18
CA LEU A 17 -0.93 -31.90 -56.29
C LEU A 17 -1.09 -30.45 -55.82
N VAL A 18 -2.05 -29.72 -56.41
CA VAL A 18 -2.45 -28.40 -55.92
C VAL A 18 -3.39 -28.62 -54.73
N LEU A 19 -2.88 -28.45 -53.50
CA LEU A 19 -3.73 -28.28 -52.32
C LEU A 19 -4.37 -26.89 -52.38
N THR A 20 -5.65 -26.82 -52.72
CA THR A 20 -6.51 -25.69 -52.34
C THR A 20 -6.64 -25.68 -50.83
N ILE A 21 -5.84 -24.84 -50.17
CA ILE A 21 -6.08 -24.44 -48.78
C ILE A 21 -7.36 -23.61 -48.81
N VAL A 22 -8.45 -24.18 -48.30
CA VAL A 22 -9.62 -23.40 -47.90
C VAL A 22 -9.13 -22.52 -46.75
N GLN A 23 -8.86 -21.25 -47.04
CA GLN A 23 -8.76 -20.24 -45.99
C GLN A 23 -10.14 -20.16 -45.36
N THR A 24 -10.30 -20.84 -44.22
CA THR A 24 -11.33 -20.48 -43.26
C THR A 24 -10.92 -19.11 -42.74
N ASP A 25 -11.65 -18.07 -43.12
CA ASP A 25 -11.60 -16.79 -42.44
C ASP A 25 -11.81 -17.05 -40.95
N LEU A 26 -10.72 -16.98 -40.18
CA LEU A 26 -10.77 -16.82 -38.74
C LEU A 26 -11.34 -15.41 -38.53
N SER A 27 -12.66 -15.30 -38.43
CA SER A 27 -13.27 -14.10 -37.90
C SER A 27 -12.68 -13.89 -36.50
N ALA A 28 -11.88 -12.84 -36.34
CA ALA A 28 -11.49 -12.34 -35.04
C ALA A 28 -12.79 -12.12 -34.25
N THR A 29 -13.00 -12.94 -33.23
CA THR A 29 -14.17 -12.81 -32.35
C THR A 29 -13.87 -11.73 -31.31
N GLU A 30 -14.73 -10.71 -31.25
CA GLU A 30 -14.57 -9.45 -30.52
C GLU A 30 -14.80 -9.60 -29.00
N ASP A 31 -14.45 -8.56 -28.22
CA ASP A 31 -14.85 -8.40 -26.82
C ASP A 31 -16.35 -8.66 -26.64
N SER A 32 -16.74 -9.38 -25.58
CA SER A 32 -18.14 -9.75 -25.38
C SER A 32 -18.58 -9.73 -23.92
N ILE A 33 -19.87 -9.47 -23.72
CA ILE A 33 -20.54 -9.56 -22.43
C ILE A 33 -21.61 -10.64 -22.53
N GLN A 34 -21.54 -11.65 -21.66
CA GLN A 34 -22.50 -12.75 -21.62
C GLN A 34 -23.23 -12.79 -20.27
N PRO A 35 -24.56 -12.98 -20.22
CA PRO A 35 -25.27 -13.14 -18.96
C PRO A 35 -24.79 -14.40 -18.23
N LEU A 36 -24.55 -14.29 -16.93
CA LEU A 36 -24.23 -15.43 -16.06
C LEU A 36 -25.45 -15.88 -15.28
N ARG A 37 -26.02 -14.97 -14.50
CA ARG A 37 -27.18 -15.20 -13.66
C ARG A 37 -27.88 -13.89 -13.38
N SER A 38 -29.09 -13.98 -12.86
CA SER A 38 -29.84 -12.81 -12.43
C SER A 38 -30.63 -13.07 -11.16
N ILE A 39 -30.92 -12.01 -10.44
CA ILE A 39 -31.60 -12.03 -9.14
C ILE A 39 -32.70 -10.98 -9.15
N GLN A 40 -33.90 -11.38 -8.72
CA GLN A 40 -35.03 -10.46 -8.52
C GLN A 40 -34.89 -9.73 -7.19
N VAL A 41 -34.74 -8.40 -7.24
CA VAL A 41 -34.61 -7.56 -6.05
C VAL A 41 -35.42 -6.28 -6.23
N VAL A 42 -36.26 -5.95 -5.25
CA VAL A 42 -37.29 -4.92 -5.43
C VAL A 42 -36.73 -3.50 -5.56
N GLU A 43 -35.51 -3.28 -5.04
CA GLU A 43 -34.76 -2.03 -5.13
C GLU A 43 -33.90 -1.90 -6.40
N ALA A 44 -33.82 -2.89 -7.30
CA ALA A 44 -33.05 -2.75 -8.56
C ALA A 44 -33.72 -1.76 -9.52
N HIS A 45 -33.44 -0.47 -9.31
CA HIS A 45 -34.04 0.62 -10.05
C HIS A 45 -33.02 1.64 -10.56
N GLN A 46 -32.00 1.96 -9.76
CA GLN A 46 -30.96 2.94 -10.11
C GLN A 46 -29.58 2.30 -10.27
N ALA A 47 -29.19 1.40 -9.38
CA ALA A 47 -27.87 0.79 -9.45
C ALA A 47 -27.77 -0.48 -8.61
N VAL A 48 -26.59 -1.05 -8.65
CA VAL A 48 -26.12 -2.12 -7.78
C VAL A 48 -24.71 -1.79 -7.31
N ALA A 49 -24.39 -2.12 -6.07
CA ALA A 49 -23.03 -2.19 -5.55
C ALA A 49 -22.78 -3.58 -4.94
N VAL A 50 -21.52 -3.97 -4.73
CA VAL A 50 -21.16 -5.25 -4.11
C VAL A 50 -19.97 -5.10 -3.16
N ASP A 51 -19.85 -6.05 -2.23
CA ASP A 51 -18.61 -6.38 -1.52
C ASP A 51 -18.39 -7.90 -1.55
N ALA A 52 -17.41 -8.39 -0.79
CA ALA A 52 -17.07 -9.82 -0.74
C ALA A 52 -18.26 -10.74 -0.40
N SER A 53 -19.21 -10.26 0.40
CA SER A 53 -20.31 -11.05 0.94
C SER A 53 -21.69 -10.59 0.47
N SER A 54 -21.82 -9.33 0.06
CA SER A 54 -23.10 -8.64 -0.02
C SER A 54 -23.32 -7.97 -1.36
N LEU A 55 -24.59 -7.90 -1.74
CA LEU A 55 -25.10 -7.16 -2.87
C LEU A 55 -26.04 -6.06 -2.38
N TYR A 56 -25.89 -4.86 -2.92
CA TYR A 56 -26.62 -3.67 -2.53
C TYR A 56 -27.46 -3.21 -3.72
N ALA A 57 -28.75 -3.49 -3.72
CA ALA A 57 -29.68 -3.01 -4.74
C ALA A 57 -30.13 -1.59 -4.38
N ILE A 58 -29.94 -0.64 -5.31
CA ILE A 58 -30.12 0.79 -5.07
C ILE A 58 -31.26 1.33 -5.93
N SER A 59 -32.19 2.02 -5.27
CA SER A 59 -33.29 2.77 -5.87
C SER A 59 -33.18 4.24 -5.46
N ASN A 60 -34.06 5.09 -6.00
CA ASN A 60 -34.10 6.54 -5.73
C ASN A 60 -33.90 6.90 -4.25
N ARG A 61 -34.58 6.18 -3.35
CA ARG A 61 -34.67 6.50 -1.93
C ARG A 61 -34.50 5.29 -1.01
N THR A 62 -34.11 4.14 -1.55
CA THR A 62 -34.02 2.89 -0.78
C THR A 62 -32.82 2.07 -1.21
N ILE A 63 -32.20 1.41 -0.25
CA ILE A 63 -31.09 0.48 -0.47
C ILE A 63 -31.47 -0.84 0.20
N GLY A 64 -31.45 -1.94 -0.56
CA GLY A 64 -31.60 -3.29 -0.03
C GLY A 64 -30.26 -4.01 -0.06
N ARG A 65 -29.79 -4.51 1.10
CA ARG A 65 -28.62 -5.38 1.22
C ARG A 65 -29.08 -6.84 1.22
N TYR A 66 -28.44 -7.63 0.38
CA TYR A 66 -28.68 -9.05 0.18
C TYR A 66 -27.36 -9.80 0.33
N ASP A 67 -27.42 -11.05 0.75
CA ASP A 67 -26.31 -11.98 0.64
C ASP A 67 -26.01 -12.22 -0.86
N LYS A 68 -24.76 -12.01 -1.29
CA LYS A 68 -24.37 -11.99 -2.71
C LYS A 68 -24.57 -13.36 -3.37
N GLU A 69 -24.29 -14.44 -2.66
CA GLU A 69 -24.35 -15.80 -3.18
C GLU A 69 -25.80 -16.32 -3.17
N SER A 70 -26.43 -16.35 -2.00
CA SER A 70 -27.75 -16.94 -1.80
C SER A 70 -28.92 -16.02 -2.18
N ALA A 71 -28.65 -14.74 -2.48
CA ALA A 71 -29.67 -13.71 -2.71
C ALA A 71 -30.62 -13.48 -1.52
N LYS A 72 -30.24 -13.93 -0.32
CA LYS A 72 -31.08 -13.77 0.87
C LYS A 72 -31.09 -12.31 1.32
N PHE A 73 -32.28 -11.75 1.53
CA PHE A 73 -32.44 -10.41 2.09
C PHE A 73 -31.81 -10.30 3.50
N LEU A 74 -31.05 -9.23 3.74
CA LEU A 74 -30.38 -8.97 5.02
C LEU A 74 -30.94 -7.74 5.73
N VAL A 75 -30.82 -6.57 5.11
CA VAL A 75 -31.26 -5.28 5.69
C VAL A 75 -31.71 -4.32 4.60
N ARG A 76 -32.64 -3.41 4.94
CA ARG A 76 -33.13 -2.35 4.05
C ARG A 76 -33.01 -1.02 4.74
N TRP A 77 -32.55 -0.03 4.00
CA TRP A 77 -32.59 1.37 4.37
C TRP A 77 -33.55 2.13 3.47
N GLU A 78 -34.26 3.09 4.06
CA GLU A 78 -35.17 4.00 3.36
C GLU A 78 -34.90 5.43 3.81
N ALA A 79 -34.78 6.33 2.85
CA ALA A 79 -34.46 7.72 3.09
C ALA A 79 -35.53 8.37 3.99
N PRO A 80 -35.13 9.06 5.08
CA PRO A 80 -36.07 9.75 5.96
C PRO A 80 -36.97 10.72 5.18
N ALA A 81 -38.22 10.88 5.64
CA ALA A 81 -39.11 11.88 5.09
C ALA A 81 -38.46 13.27 5.17
N LYS A 82 -38.52 14.04 4.07
CA LYS A 82 -37.90 15.37 3.94
C LYS A 82 -36.36 15.38 3.97
N SER A 83 -35.68 14.23 3.84
CA SER A 83 -34.26 14.21 3.53
C SER A 83 -34.01 14.80 2.14
N GLY A 84 -32.82 15.38 1.91
CA GLY A 84 -32.38 15.86 0.59
C GLY A 84 -31.94 14.76 -0.38
N ILE A 85 -32.21 13.49 -0.05
CA ILE A 85 -31.85 12.32 -0.84
C ILE A 85 -33.02 12.01 -1.77
N GLU A 86 -32.89 12.28 -3.06
CA GLU A 86 -33.99 12.19 -4.02
C GLU A 86 -33.74 11.09 -5.05
N HIS A 87 -32.51 11.03 -5.57
CA HIS A 87 -32.09 10.06 -6.56
C HIS A 87 -30.70 9.51 -6.23
N LEU A 88 -30.64 8.39 -5.50
CA LEU A 88 -29.42 7.59 -5.37
C LEU A 88 -29.13 6.89 -6.71
N ASN A 89 -28.19 7.41 -7.48
CA ASN A 89 -27.95 7.04 -8.88
C ASN A 89 -26.91 5.92 -9.05
N SER A 90 -25.97 5.76 -8.10
CA SER A 90 -24.97 4.69 -8.11
C SER A 90 -24.57 4.26 -6.69
N GLY A 91 -23.72 3.23 -6.59
CA GLY A 91 -23.04 2.88 -5.35
C GLY A 91 -21.73 2.14 -5.58
N VAL A 92 -20.73 2.39 -4.72
CA VAL A 92 -19.49 1.60 -4.63
C VAL A 92 -19.14 1.35 -3.16
N VAL A 93 -18.64 0.17 -2.82
CA VAL A 93 -18.23 -0.16 -1.45
C VAL A 93 -16.71 -0.04 -1.32
N ILE A 94 -16.23 0.81 -0.43
CA ILE A 94 -14.80 1.03 -0.16
C ILE A 94 -14.59 1.04 1.35
N ASP A 95 -13.65 0.23 1.86
CA ASP A 95 -13.29 0.13 3.28
C ASP A 95 -14.49 -0.01 4.23
N GLY A 96 -15.42 -0.89 3.87
CA GLY A 96 -16.63 -1.16 4.68
C GLY A 96 -17.68 -0.04 4.66
N LYS A 97 -17.54 0.95 3.76
CA LYS A 97 -18.52 2.02 3.55
C LYS A 97 -19.09 1.96 2.15
N LEU A 98 -20.41 2.14 2.04
CA LEU A 98 -21.11 2.29 0.77
C LEU A 98 -21.23 3.78 0.44
N TYR A 99 -20.69 4.18 -0.71
CA TYR A 99 -20.73 5.55 -1.23
C TYR A 99 -21.73 5.61 -2.37
N CYS A 100 -22.79 6.39 -2.22
CA CYS A 100 -23.84 6.54 -3.23
C CYS A 100 -23.89 7.94 -3.81
N ALA A 101 -23.80 8.03 -5.14
CA ALA A 101 -24.07 9.25 -5.88
C ALA A 101 -25.53 9.69 -5.69
N ASN A 102 -25.78 10.94 -5.30
CA ASN A 102 -27.12 11.51 -5.17
C ASN A 102 -27.25 12.86 -5.88
N SER A 103 -28.40 13.05 -6.53
CA SER A 103 -28.80 14.36 -7.05
C SER A 103 -30.30 14.59 -6.86
N ASN A 104 -30.72 15.87 -6.86
CA ASN A 104 -32.13 16.28 -6.84
C ASN A 104 -32.69 16.56 -8.25
N TRP A 105 -32.08 15.99 -9.30
CA TRP A 105 -32.54 16.19 -10.67
C TRP A 105 -34.02 15.76 -10.84
N PRO A 106 -34.90 16.52 -11.53
CA PRO A 106 -34.64 17.72 -12.34
C PRO A 106 -34.84 19.06 -11.60
N ALA A 107 -34.94 19.07 -10.27
CA ALA A 107 -35.19 20.28 -9.49
C ALA A 107 -34.02 21.28 -9.57
N LYS A 108 -34.35 22.57 -9.51
CA LYS A 108 -33.38 23.69 -9.53
C LYS A 108 -33.47 24.52 -8.23
N PRO A 109 -32.34 25.02 -7.68
CA PRO A 109 -30.97 24.74 -8.11
C PRO A 109 -30.59 23.27 -7.87
N LEU A 110 -29.71 22.76 -8.73
CA LEU A 110 -29.24 21.38 -8.63
C LEU A 110 -28.35 21.24 -7.39
N LYS A 111 -28.57 20.18 -6.64
CA LYS A 111 -27.85 19.82 -5.42
C LYS A 111 -27.33 18.41 -5.60
N ASN A 112 -26.02 18.29 -5.50
CA ASN A 112 -25.30 17.05 -5.66
C ASN A 112 -24.67 16.67 -4.32
N THR A 113 -24.83 15.41 -3.94
CA THR A 113 -24.19 14.85 -2.76
C THR A 113 -23.66 13.45 -3.04
N VAL A 114 -22.69 13.02 -2.24
CA VAL A 114 -22.36 11.60 -2.06
C VAL A 114 -22.85 11.21 -0.67
N GLU A 115 -23.77 10.27 -0.61
CA GLU A 115 -24.32 9.74 0.63
C GLU A 115 -23.49 8.53 1.06
N ILE A 116 -22.99 8.55 2.30
CA ILE A 116 -22.08 7.54 2.82
C ILE A 116 -22.81 6.73 3.90
N PHE A 117 -22.75 5.41 3.78
CA PHE A 117 -23.36 4.47 4.71
C PHE A 117 -22.31 3.50 5.25
N GLU A 118 -22.47 3.04 6.49
CA GLU A 118 -21.83 1.80 6.94
C GLU A 118 -22.39 0.66 6.09
N ALA A 119 -21.54 -0.06 5.34
CA ALA A 119 -22.01 -1.05 4.37
C ALA A 119 -22.77 -2.20 5.06
N GLU A 120 -22.27 -2.68 6.19
CA GLU A 120 -22.89 -3.79 6.91
C GLU A 120 -24.30 -3.45 7.42
N THR A 121 -24.49 -2.26 7.99
CA THR A 121 -25.73 -1.90 8.69
C THR A 121 -26.68 -1.05 7.84
N LEU A 122 -26.20 -0.50 6.72
CA LEU A 122 -26.82 0.58 5.96
C LEU A 122 -27.15 1.82 6.81
N LYS A 123 -26.46 2.01 7.93
CA LYS A 123 -26.60 3.23 8.72
C LYS A 123 -25.96 4.39 7.96
N HIS A 124 -26.74 5.44 7.70
CA HIS A 124 -26.23 6.66 7.09
C HIS A 124 -25.22 7.35 8.02
N VAL A 125 -24.06 7.72 7.47
CA VAL A 125 -22.90 8.26 8.19
C VAL A 125 -22.70 9.74 7.85
N GLU A 126 -22.72 10.08 6.57
CA GLU A 126 -22.37 11.42 6.08
C GLU A 126 -23.08 11.73 4.76
N SER A 127 -23.49 12.99 4.58
CA SER A 127 -23.88 13.54 3.29
C SER A 127 -22.80 14.52 2.84
N LYS A 128 -22.03 14.17 1.81
CA LYS A 128 -20.95 15.01 1.31
C LYS A 128 -21.44 15.90 0.16
N PRO A 129 -21.51 17.24 0.31
CA PRO A 129 -21.97 18.13 -0.74
C PRO A 129 -20.89 18.41 -1.80
N PHE A 130 -21.33 18.56 -3.05
CA PHE A 130 -20.48 19.01 -4.16
C PHE A 130 -20.94 20.37 -4.69
N SER A 131 -19.98 21.26 -4.91
CA SER A 131 -20.23 22.66 -5.31
C SER A 131 -20.54 22.83 -6.80
N GLU A 132 -20.21 21.84 -7.63
CA GLU A 132 -20.60 21.81 -9.04
C GLU A 132 -22.12 21.58 -9.13
N THR A 133 -22.81 22.57 -9.69
CA THR A 133 -24.28 22.61 -9.78
C THR A 133 -24.77 22.63 -11.22
N GLN A 134 -23.85 22.53 -12.20
CA GLN A 134 -24.23 22.58 -13.61
C GLN A 134 -24.76 21.24 -14.13
N GLY A 135 -24.24 20.11 -13.65
CA GLY A 135 -24.65 18.75 -14.04
C GLY A 135 -24.97 17.86 -12.84
N ALA A 136 -25.80 16.85 -13.03
CA ALA A 136 -26.24 15.94 -11.97
C ALA A 136 -25.19 14.85 -11.75
N ILE A 137 -24.82 14.56 -10.49
CA ILE A 137 -23.96 13.42 -10.20
C ILE A 137 -24.75 12.14 -10.44
N ASN A 138 -24.31 11.34 -11.43
CA ASN A 138 -24.97 10.09 -11.81
C ASN A 138 -24.24 8.86 -11.29
N TRP A 139 -22.91 8.90 -11.23
CA TRP A 139 -22.18 7.83 -10.57
C TRP A 139 -20.87 8.30 -9.95
N ILE A 140 -20.40 7.49 -9.00
CA ILE A 140 -19.12 7.59 -8.34
C ILE A 140 -18.44 6.22 -8.34
N ASP A 141 -17.12 6.23 -8.56
CA ASP A 141 -16.26 5.06 -8.44
C ASP A 141 -14.89 5.43 -7.86
N ARG A 142 -14.11 4.43 -7.47
CA ARG A 142 -12.80 4.57 -6.83
C ARG A 142 -11.75 3.77 -7.60
N HIS A 143 -10.76 4.45 -8.16
CA HIS A 143 -9.71 3.82 -8.97
C HIS A 143 -8.36 4.51 -8.75
N GLN A 144 -7.27 3.73 -8.58
CA GLN A 144 -5.89 4.21 -8.39
C GLN A 144 -5.76 5.38 -7.40
N ASP A 145 -6.20 5.17 -6.17
CA ASP A 145 -6.16 6.21 -5.13
C ASP A 145 -6.84 7.57 -5.40
N THR A 146 -7.69 7.63 -6.43
CA THR A 146 -8.55 8.77 -6.75
C THR A 146 -10.04 8.40 -6.83
N TRP A 147 -10.90 9.41 -6.62
CA TRP A 147 -12.34 9.34 -6.80
C TRP A 147 -12.72 9.82 -8.20
N TRP A 148 -13.69 9.17 -8.81
CA TRP A 148 -14.15 9.49 -10.16
C TRP A 148 -15.66 9.68 -10.16
N ILE A 149 -16.11 10.80 -10.70
CA ILE A 149 -17.52 11.19 -10.67
C ILE A 149 -17.94 11.69 -12.05
N ALA A 150 -19.05 11.16 -12.56
CA ALA A 150 -19.68 11.69 -13.76
C ALA A 150 -20.74 12.74 -13.42
N TYR A 151 -20.64 13.89 -14.08
CA TYR A 151 -21.62 14.96 -14.06
C TYR A 151 -22.41 14.93 -15.37
N ALA A 152 -23.65 14.47 -15.28
CA ALA A 152 -24.57 14.31 -16.39
C ALA A 152 -25.37 15.59 -16.68
N PHE A 153 -25.55 15.87 -17.96
CA PHE A 153 -26.41 16.93 -18.47
C PHE A 153 -27.50 16.32 -19.33
N TYR A 154 -28.72 16.82 -19.21
CA TYR A 154 -29.90 16.22 -19.85
C TYR A 154 -30.53 17.16 -20.88
N GLY A 155 -31.01 16.58 -21.99
CA GLY A 155 -31.61 17.27 -23.11
C GLY A 155 -30.68 17.35 -24.33
N ASP A 156 -31.24 17.24 -25.54
CA ASP A 156 -30.48 16.97 -26.79
C ASP A 156 -29.27 17.89 -27.05
N ALA A 157 -29.37 19.16 -26.65
CA ALA A 157 -28.28 20.14 -26.81
C ALA A 157 -27.24 20.09 -25.67
N GLU A 158 -27.62 19.60 -24.50
CA GLU A 158 -26.86 19.71 -23.26
C GLU A 158 -26.04 18.45 -22.95
N VAL A 159 -26.44 17.28 -23.45
CA VAL A 159 -25.79 15.98 -23.18
C VAL A 159 -24.30 15.97 -23.54
N ARG A 160 -23.89 16.76 -24.54
CA ARG A 160 -22.47 16.96 -24.91
C ARG A 160 -21.61 17.60 -23.82
N ARG A 161 -22.22 18.20 -22.80
CA ARG A 161 -21.54 18.76 -21.64
C ARG A 161 -21.26 17.72 -20.55
N THR A 162 -21.82 16.52 -20.67
CA THR A 162 -21.57 15.41 -19.75
C THR A 162 -20.08 15.12 -19.69
N LYS A 163 -19.57 15.04 -18.47
CA LYS A 163 -18.13 15.01 -18.19
C LYS A 163 -17.82 14.06 -17.04
N LEU A 164 -16.62 13.49 -17.10
CA LEU A 164 -16.00 12.73 -16.02
C LEU A 164 -15.02 13.64 -15.28
N VAL A 165 -15.00 13.58 -13.95
CA VAL A 165 -14.11 14.40 -13.12
C VAL A 165 -13.38 13.50 -12.13
N ARG A 166 -12.06 13.65 -12.05
CA ARG A 166 -11.19 12.96 -11.08
C ARG A 166 -10.94 13.87 -9.89
N TYR A 167 -10.98 13.29 -8.70
CA TYR A 167 -10.67 13.94 -7.43
C TYR A 167 -9.61 13.15 -6.67
N ASP A 168 -8.73 13.83 -5.95
CA ASP A 168 -7.85 13.17 -4.97
C ASP A 168 -8.63 12.69 -3.73
N SER A 169 -7.95 12.00 -2.81
CA SER A 169 -8.54 11.55 -1.53
C SER A 169 -9.04 12.69 -0.64
N ASN A 170 -8.61 13.93 -0.89
CA ASN A 170 -9.08 15.14 -0.21
C ASN A 170 -10.21 15.85 -0.98
N TRP A 171 -10.77 15.21 -2.00
CA TRP A 171 -11.87 15.73 -2.83
C TRP A 171 -11.51 17.01 -3.60
N LYS A 172 -10.23 17.20 -3.94
CA LYS A 172 -9.79 18.25 -4.85
C LYS A 172 -9.78 17.71 -6.28
N VAL A 173 -10.29 18.50 -7.22
CA VAL A 173 -10.29 18.14 -8.65
C VAL A 173 -8.85 18.04 -9.16
N THR A 174 -8.52 16.93 -9.83
CA THR A 174 -7.20 16.66 -10.42
C THR A 174 -7.26 16.33 -11.92
N GLY A 175 -8.44 16.31 -12.51
CA GLY A 175 -8.62 16.09 -13.96
C GLY A 175 -10.08 16.12 -14.38
N GLN A 176 -10.32 16.39 -15.66
CA GLN A 176 -11.66 16.38 -16.26
C GLN A 176 -11.59 15.86 -17.70
N TRP A 177 -12.59 15.08 -18.10
CA TRP A 177 -12.73 14.52 -19.43
C TRP A 177 -14.14 14.69 -20.00
N THR A 178 -14.24 14.87 -21.32
CA THR A 178 -15.50 14.82 -22.08
C THR A 178 -15.69 13.45 -22.72
N PHE A 179 -16.93 13.04 -22.91
CA PHE A 179 -17.22 11.82 -23.68
C PHE A 179 -17.14 12.09 -25.18
N PRO A 180 -16.60 11.16 -25.99
CA PRO A 180 -16.48 11.32 -27.43
C PRO A 180 -17.84 11.23 -28.10
N GLU A 181 -17.99 11.88 -29.26
CA GLU A 181 -19.26 11.94 -30.00
C GLU A 181 -19.82 10.55 -30.34
N SER A 182 -18.94 9.55 -30.56
CA SER A 182 -19.32 8.15 -30.80
C SER A 182 -20.10 7.51 -29.67
N VAL A 183 -19.90 7.97 -28.43
CA VAL A 183 -20.63 7.52 -27.24
C VAL A 183 -21.78 8.47 -26.90
N ILE A 184 -21.59 9.79 -27.05
CA ILE A 184 -22.65 10.78 -26.80
C ILE A 184 -23.91 10.50 -27.64
N GLN A 185 -23.76 10.16 -28.92
CA GLN A 185 -24.89 9.82 -29.79
C GLN A 185 -25.71 8.62 -29.29
N ARG A 186 -25.09 7.75 -28.48
CA ARG A 186 -25.73 6.59 -27.85
C ARG A 186 -26.37 6.92 -26.50
N PHE A 187 -26.01 8.04 -25.88
CA PHE A 187 -26.67 8.52 -24.65
C PHE A 187 -27.97 9.27 -24.94
N LEU A 188 -28.08 9.92 -26.11
CA LEU A 188 -29.22 10.75 -26.48
C LEU A 188 -30.56 9.97 -26.46
N PRO A 189 -31.67 10.59 -26.02
CA PRO A 189 -31.79 11.99 -25.56
C PRO A 189 -31.44 12.22 -24.08
N ASN A 190 -31.12 11.14 -23.36
CA ASN A 190 -30.69 11.18 -21.96
C ASN A 190 -29.17 11.37 -21.86
N SER A 191 -28.56 10.93 -20.76
CA SER A 191 -27.12 11.09 -20.49
C SER A 191 -26.44 9.79 -20.10
N ASN A 192 -25.18 9.87 -19.70
CA ASN A 192 -24.46 8.79 -19.04
C ASN A 192 -25.13 8.46 -17.69
N SER A 193 -25.52 7.20 -17.48
CA SER A 193 -26.28 6.76 -16.31
C SER A 193 -25.46 5.93 -15.33
N GLY A 194 -24.37 5.31 -15.77
CA GLY A 194 -23.53 4.45 -14.95
C GLY A 194 -22.11 4.40 -15.47
N GLY A 195 -21.17 4.05 -14.59
CA GLY A 195 -19.79 3.83 -14.95
C GLY A 195 -19.02 3.16 -13.82
N ALA A 196 -18.02 2.37 -14.20
CA ALA A 196 -17.09 1.70 -13.29
C ALA A 196 -15.78 1.38 -14.02
N PHE A 197 -14.66 1.44 -13.31
CA PHE A 197 -13.36 1.01 -13.83
C PHE A 197 -13.24 -0.52 -13.79
N GLY A 198 -12.90 -1.11 -14.93
CA GLY A 198 -12.67 -2.54 -15.06
C GLY A 198 -11.28 -2.98 -14.62
N PRO A 199 -11.05 -4.30 -14.52
CA PRO A 199 -9.79 -4.87 -14.04
C PRO A 199 -8.58 -4.55 -14.91
N ASN A 200 -8.79 -4.18 -16.17
CA ASN A 200 -7.74 -3.78 -17.10
C ASN A 200 -7.45 -2.26 -17.07
N GLY A 201 -8.07 -1.52 -16.15
CA GLY A 201 -7.94 -0.06 -16.03
C GLY A 201 -8.80 0.73 -17.02
N GLN A 202 -9.57 0.07 -17.89
CA GLN A 202 -10.48 0.75 -18.80
C GLN A 202 -11.76 1.17 -18.08
N LEU A 203 -12.38 2.24 -18.56
CA LEU A 203 -13.63 2.75 -18.03
C LEU A 203 -14.80 2.14 -18.81
N PHE A 204 -15.72 1.48 -18.12
CA PHE A 204 -16.95 0.94 -18.68
C PHE A 204 -18.08 1.88 -18.30
N VAL A 205 -18.90 2.31 -19.27
CA VAL A 205 -20.03 3.21 -19.02
C VAL A 205 -21.31 2.76 -19.72
N THR A 206 -22.45 3.19 -19.19
CA THR A 206 -23.78 2.91 -19.74
C THR A 206 -24.57 4.20 -19.98
N GLY A 207 -25.45 4.16 -20.97
CA GLY A 207 -26.51 5.16 -21.16
C GLY A 207 -27.74 4.84 -20.30
N HIS A 208 -28.92 5.36 -20.68
CA HIS A 208 -30.18 5.00 -20.03
C HIS A 208 -30.98 3.91 -20.76
N ASP A 209 -30.87 3.86 -22.09
CA ASP A 209 -31.88 3.20 -22.92
C ASP A 209 -31.33 2.00 -23.70
N HIS A 210 -30.11 2.09 -24.22
CA HIS A 210 -29.51 1.05 -25.03
C HIS A 210 -29.01 -0.12 -24.17
N ALA A 211 -29.18 -1.33 -24.70
CA ALA A 211 -28.68 -2.56 -24.11
C ALA A 211 -27.18 -2.76 -24.44
N GLU A 212 -26.38 -1.76 -24.08
CA GLU A 212 -24.99 -1.60 -24.49
C GLU A 212 -24.13 -1.09 -23.31
N VAL A 213 -22.87 -1.49 -23.31
CA VAL A 213 -21.80 -0.95 -22.47
C VAL A 213 -20.71 -0.38 -23.37
N TYR A 214 -20.24 0.82 -23.08
CA TYR A 214 -19.20 1.51 -23.85
C TYR A 214 -17.88 1.46 -23.09
N VAL A 215 -16.84 0.92 -23.72
CA VAL A 215 -15.50 0.78 -23.16
C VAL A 215 -14.65 1.96 -23.62
N LEU A 216 -14.00 2.62 -22.67
CA LEU A 216 -13.27 3.86 -22.87
C LEU A 216 -11.88 3.77 -22.24
N ASP A 217 -10.87 4.29 -22.94
CA ASP A 217 -9.57 4.61 -22.33
C ASP A 217 -9.60 6.05 -21.78
N VAL A 218 -8.87 6.28 -20.69
CA VAL A 218 -8.81 7.57 -20.00
C VAL A 218 -7.41 8.18 -20.16
N PRO A 219 -7.25 9.23 -20.99
CA PRO A 219 -5.95 9.91 -21.13
C PRO A 219 -5.45 10.51 -19.81
N ALA A 220 -4.15 10.47 -19.56
CA ALA A 220 -3.55 10.85 -18.27
C ALA A 220 -3.79 12.33 -17.87
N ASP A 221 -3.78 13.23 -18.85
CA ASP A 221 -3.73 14.70 -18.65
C ASP A 221 -5.07 15.43 -18.87
N GLY A 222 -6.20 14.71 -18.85
CA GLY A 222 -7.52 15.27 -19.20
C GLY A 222 -7.81 15.25 -20.70
N GLY A 223 -8.92 15.84 -21.12
CA GLY A 223 -9.29 15.96 -22.54
C GLY A 223 -10.56 15.21 -22.93
N GLU A 224 -10.54 14.50 -24.05
CA GLU A 224 -11.65 13.64 -24.50
C GLU A 224 -11.32 12.18 -24.16
N LEU A 225 -12.32 11.38 -23.77
CA LEU A 225 -12.16 9.93 -23.57
C LEU A 225 -12.04 9.22 -24.92
N ASP A 226 -11.22 8.18 -24.98
CA ASP A 226 -11.02 7.42 -26.22
C ASP A 226 -12.00 6.24 -26.25
N HIS A 227 -12.90 6.21 -27.24
CA HIS A 227 -13.87 5.12 -27.38
C HIS A 227 -13.24 3.88 -28.01
N VAL A 228 -13.13 2.82 -27.21
CA VAL A 228 -12.49 1.56 -27.58
C VAL A 228 -13.49 0.61 -28.21
N ALA A 229 -14.62 0.37 -27.56
CA ALA A 229 -15.62 -0.60 -28.03
C ALA A 229 -17.04 -0.29 -27.52
N THR A 230 -18.03 -0.71 -28.29
CA THR A 230 -19.44 -0.78 -27.86
C THR A 230 -19.86 -2.23 -27.79
N LEU A 231 -20.22 -2.70 -26.61
CA LEU A 231 -20.51 -4.10 -26.33
C LEU A 231 -22.02 -4.28 -26.05
N PRO A 232 -22.72 -5.17 -26.76
CA PRO A 232 -24.07 -5.57 -26.37
C PRO A 232 -24.05 -6.17 -24.96
N ALA A 233 -25.01 -5.76 -24.11
CA ALA A 233 -25.09 -6.21 -22.73
C ALA A 233 -26.53 -6.59 -22.35
N PRO A 234 -26.75 -7.61 -21.51
CA PRO A 234 -28.07 -8.04 -21.05
C PRO A 234 -28.70 -7.10 -19.99
N ILE A 235 -28.27 -5.85 -19.95
CA ILE A 235 -28.78 -4.77 -19.10
C ILE A 235 -29.16 -3.58 -20.00
N ALA A 236 -30.15 -2.79 -19.62
CA ALA A 236 -30.55 -1.59 -20.37
C ALA A 236 -30.37 -0.36 -19.46
N GLY A 237 -29.22 0.29 -19.62
CA GLY A 237 -28.79 1.46 -18.87
C GLY A 237 -28.70 1.29 -17.35
N GLN A 238 -28.41 2.40 -16.65
CA GLN A 238 -28.27 2.52 -15.18
C GLN A 238 -26.90 2.11 -14.59
N GLY A 239 -26.74 2.25 -13.27
CA GLY A 239 -25.49 2.01 -12.56
C GLY A 239 -24.99 0.56 -12.66
N ILE A 240 -23.68 0.42 -12.88
CA ILE A 240 -22.95 -0.83 -12.99
C ILE A 240 -21.83 -0.87 -11.94
N VAL A 241 -21.35 -2.07 -11.59
CA VAL A 241 -20.23 -2.29 -10.67
C VAL A 241 -19.49 -3.57 -11.05
N TRP A 242 -18.17 -3.62 -10.83
CA TRP A 242 -17.39 -4.85 -10.96
C TRP A 242 -17.44 -5.67 -9.67
N ASP A 243 -17.37 -7.00 -9.79
CA ASP A 243 -17.22 -7.87 -8.62
C ASP A 243 -15.75 -7.99 -8.23
N ASP A 244 -15.40 -7.52 -7.03
CA ASP A 244 -14.03 -7.56 -6.51
C ASP A 244 -13.52 -9.00 -6.29
N ASP A 245 -14.42 -9.97 -6.07
CA ASP A 245 -14.04 -11.38 -5.88
C ASP A 245 -13.88 -12.14 -7.19
N ASP A 246 -14.55 -11.69 -8.25
CA ASP A 246 -14.49 -12.30 -9.58
C ASP A 246 -14.44 -11.21 -10.65
N LEU A 247 -13.21 -10.78 -10.93
CA LEU A 247 -12.88 -9.61 -11.74
C LEU A 247 -13.34 -9.70 -13.20
N GLY A 248 -13.76 -10.88 -13.65
CA GLY A 248 -14.41 -11.04 -14.96
C GLY A 248 -15.92 -10.75 -14.92
N VAL A 249 -16.49 -10.40 -13.77
CA VAL A 249 -17.94 -10.23 -13.59
C VAL A 249 -18.28 -8.75 -13.44
N LEU A 250 -18.99 -8.24 -14.44
CA LEU A 250 -19.65 -6.94 -14.41
C LEU A 250 -21.11 -7.15 -13.99
N ILE A 251 -21.59 -6.35 -13.05
CA ILE A 251 -22.93 -6.45 -12.50
C ILE A 251 -23.69 -5.16 -12.83
N GLY A 252 -24.91 -5.30 -13.32
CA GLY A 252 -25.80 -4.17 -13.58
C GLY A 252 -27.24 -4.52 -13.28
N ILE A 253 -28.18 -3.69 -13.72
CA ILE A 253 -29.61 -3.90 -13.44
C ILE A 253 -30.48 -3.84 -14.71
N VAL A 254 -31.67 -4.44 -14.60
CA VAL A 254 -32.76 -4.25 -15.55
C VAL A 254 -33.94 -3.67 -14.79
N ARG A 255 -34.02 -2.33 -14.77
CA ARG A 255 -35.01 -1.56 -14.01
C ARG A 255 -36.45 -2.03 -14.23
N GLY A 256 -36.85 -2.25 -15.49
CA GLY A 256 -38.21 -2.68 -15.83
C GLY A 256 -38.58 -4.08 -15.29
N ARG A 257 -37.59 -4.92 -15.02
CA ARG A 257 -37.74 -6.27 -14.47
C ARG A 257 -37.34 -6.38 -13.00
N ARG A 258 -36.93 -5.28 -12.35
CA ARG A 258 -36.41 -5.25 -10.96
C ARG A 258 -35.38 -6.35 -10.71
N GLU A 259 -34.42 -6.41 -11.60
CA GLU A 259 -33.47 -7.51 -11.68
C GLU A 259 -32.05 -6.99 -11.60
N VAL A 260 -31.20 -7.63 -10.81
CA VAL A 260 -29.74 -7.51 -10.91
C VAL A 260 -29.22 -8.62 -11.82
N VAL A 261 -28.36 -8.26 -12.76
CA VAL A 261 -27.80 -9.19 -13.75
C VAL A 261 -26.29 -9.22 -13.57
N PHE A 262 -25.77 -10.43 -13.34
CA PHE A 262 -24.34 -10.72 -13.34
C PHE A 262 -23.95 -11.10 -14.76
N MET A 263 -22.89 -10.48 -15.27
CA MET A 263 -22.46 -10.61 -16.66
C MET A 263 -20.98 -10.94 -16.70
N ARG A 264 -20.60 -11.98 -17.44
CA ARG A 264 -19.21 -12.29 -17.72
C ARG A 264 -18.74 -11.36 -18.81
N PHE A 265 -17.79 -10.51 -18.51
CA PHE A 265 -16.98 -9.87 -19.54
C PHE A 265 -15.91 -10.86 -19.98
N SER A 266 -15.82 -11.07 -21.28
CA SER A 266 -14.80 -11.90 -21.91
C SER A 266 -14.17 -11.11 -23.03
N GLN A 267 -12.95 -10.64 -22.81
CA GLN A 267 -12.08 -10.28 -23.91
C GLN A 267 -11.54 -11.58 -24.51
N LEU A 268 -11.57 -11.72 -25.83
CA LEU A 268 -10.84 -12.78 -26.53
C LEU A 268 -9.35 -12.44 -26.57
N SER A 269 -8.81 -12.30 -25.37
CA SER A 269 -7.40 -12.30 -25.02
C SER A 269 -7.09 -13.37 -23.98
N GLN A 270 -8.11 -14.07 -23.44
CA GLN A 270 -7.93 -15.20 -22.51
C GLN A 270 -7.43 -16.50 -23.16
N ARG A 271 -7.15 -16.52 -24.48
CA ARG A 271 -6.41 -17.63 -25.12
C ARG A 271 -5.30 -17.21 -26.09
N GLU A 272 -5.21 -15.94 -26.49
CA GLU A 272 -4.24 -15.46 -27.49
C GLU A 272 -3.64 -14.06 -27.19
N LEU A 273 -3.69 -13.57 -25.94
CA LEU A 273 -2.50 -12.83 -25.49
C LEU A 273 -1.41 -13.90 -25.40
N ALA A 274 -0.41 -13.81 -26.27
CA ALA A 274 0.91 -14.17 -25.79
C ALA A 274 1.04 -13.46 -24.45
N THR A 275 1.12 -14.23 -23.35
CA THR A 275 1.43 -13.69 -22.03
C THR A 275 2.56 -12.70 -22.27
N GLN A 276 2.33 -11.41 -22.02
CA GLN A 276 3.40 -10.45 -22.22
C GLN A 276 4.59 -10.99 -21.44
N PRO A 277 5.78 -11.02 -22.05
CA PRO A 277 6.91 -11.63 -21.38
C PRO A 277 7.09 -10.92 -20.03
N LEU A 278 7.12 -11.69 -18.95
CA LEU A 278 7.45 -11.16 -17.63
C LEU A 278 8.77 -10.40 -17.76
N THR A 279 8.78 -9.19 -17.22
CA THR A 279 10.02 -8.42 -17.07
C THR A 279 10.19 -8.01 -15.62
N VAL A 280 11.43 -7.80 -15.21
CA VAL A 280 11.78 -7.33 -13.88
C VAL A 280 12.42 -5.96 -14.02
N VAL A 281 11.85 -4.98 -13.31
CA VAL A 281 12.36 -3.62 -13.22
C VAL A 281 12.89 -3.39 -11.82
N ALA A 282 14.11 -2.87 -11.73
CA ALA A 282 14.80 -2.60 -10.47
C ALA A 282 15.64 -1.31 -10.53
N ASP A 283 15.38 -0.43 -11.50
CA ASP A 283 16.02 0.89 -11.61
C ASP A 283 15.14 1.96 -10.95
N PHE A 284 14.97 1.83 -9.63
CA PHE A 284 14.25 2.79 -8.79
C PHE A 284 14.74 2.70 -7.34
N GLU A 285 14.38 3.69 -6.52
CA GLU A 285 14.90 3.78 -5.16
C GLU A 285 14.54 2.56 -4.30
N GLY A 286 15.55 2.03 -3.60
CA GLY A 286 15.41 0.90 -2.69
C GLY A 286 15.28 -0.46 -3.37
N ALA A 287 15.19 -0.49 -4.71
CA ALA A 287 15.18 -1.72 -5.46
C ALA A 287 16.49 -2.50 -5.25
N SER A 288 16.37 -3.82 -5.17
CA SER A 288 17.50 -4.73 -5.00
C SER A 288 17.11 -6.11 -5.47
N VAL A 289 17.77 -6.60 -6.52
CA VAL A 289 17.60 -7.95 -7.03
C VAL A 289 18.81 -8.31 -7.90
N ARG A 290 19.22 -9.58 -7.89
CA ARG A 290 20.25 -10.09 -8.81
C ARG A 290 19.97 -11.53 -9.22
N ASP A 291 20.75 -12.01 -10.19
CA ASP A 291 20.63 -13.35 -10.77
C ASP A 291 19.20 -13.67 -11.26
N VAL A 292 18.51 -12.67 -11.78
CA VAL A 292 17.13 -12.80 -12.26
C VAL A 292 17.09 -13.74 -13.47
N LYS A 293 16.30 -14.81 -13.36
CA LYS A 293 15.96 -15.72 -14.44
C LYS A 293 14.45 -15.80 -14.54
N ILE A 294 13.93 -15.58 -15.74
CA ILE A 294 12.50 -15.56 -16.00
C ILE A 294 12.18 -16.75 -16.90
N ASP A 295 11.33 -17.63 -16.41
CA ASP A 295 10.69 -18.69 -17.19
C ASP A 295 9.33 -18.16 -17.65
N GLN A 296 9.22 -17.89 -18.95
CA GLN A 296 8.01 -17.31 -19.53
C GLN A 296 6.86 -18.32 -19.61
N ASP A 297 7.20 -19.60 -19.79
CA ASP A 297 6.23 -20.69 -19.93
C ASP A 297 5.62 -21.03 -18.56
N GLU A 298 6.46 -21.11 -17.52
CA GLU A 298 6.01 -21.34 -16.13
C GLU A 298 5.56 -20.07 -15.40
N ARG A 299 5.71 -18.89 -16.01
CA ARG A 299 5.46 -17.58 -15.37
C ARG A 299 6.23 -17.45 -14.05
N ALA A 300 7.49 -17.89 -14.04
CA ALA A 300 8.30 -18.00 -12.84
C ALA A 300 9.55 -17.12 -12.88
N ILE A 301 9.81 -16.40 -11.79
CA ILE A 301 10.97 -15.53 -11.62
C ILE A 301 11.84 -16.11 -10.51
N SER A 302 13.04 -16.55 -10.86
CA SER A 302 14.05 -17.01 -9.90
C SER A 302 15.10 -15.91 -9.67
N PHE A 303 15.42 -15.60 -8.42
CA PHE A 303 16.33 -14.50 -8.09
C PHE A 303 16.99 -14.64 -6.71
N LYS A 304 17.93 -13.73 -6.43
CA LYS A 304 18.59 -13.55 -5.12
C LYS A 304 18.54 -12.07 -4.68
N PRO A 305 18.72 -11.78 -3.38
CA PRO A 305 19.00 -10.43 -2.89
C PRO A 305 20.15 -9.76 -3.63
N GLY A 306 19.95 -8.50 -4.04
CA GLY A 306 20.87 -7.76 -4.91
C GLY A 306 21.97 -6.97 -4.20
N GLY A 307 21.86 -6.80 -2.88
CA GLY A 307 22.76 -5.92 -2.11
C GLY A 307 24.24 -6.30 -2.20
N ASP A 308 25.08 -5.27 -2.21
CA ASP A 308 26.54 -5.37 -2.13
C ASP A 308 26.95 -5.77 -0.70
N PRO A 309 27.67 -6.89 -0.52
CA PRO A 309 28.07 -7.34 0.80
C PRO A 309 28.98 -6.33 1.54
N GLU A 310 29.77 -5.51 0.84
CA GLU A 310 30.58 -4.46 1.49
C GLU A 310 29.73 -3.33 2.09
N ARG A 311 28.51 -3.18 1.58
CA ARG A 311 27.50 -2.22 2.05
C ARG A 311 26.48 -2.85 3.00
N GLY A 312 26.78 -4.04 3.49
CA GLY A 312 26.06 -4.74 4.54
C GLY A 312 25.35 -6.01 4.07
N TRP A 313 24.59 -6.61 4.98
CA TRP A 313 24.00 -7.93 4.78
C TRP A 313 23.14 -8.05 3.50
N PRO A 314 23.48 -8.95 2.56
CA PRO A 314 22.74 -9.10 1.31
C PRO A 314 21.49 -9.99 1.52
N CYS A 315 20.52 -9.48 2.26
CA CYS A 315 19.24 -10.13 2.54
C CYS A 315 18.01 -9.44 1.93
N TRP A 316 18.09 -8.12 1.73
CA TRP A 316 17.00 -7.32 1.19
C TRP A 316 16.79 -7.57 -0.31
N TRP A 317 15.53 -7.62 -0.72
CA TRP A 317 15.14 -7.63 -2.12
C TRP A 317 13.84 -6.86 -2.32
N TYR A 318 13.77 -6.13 -3.42
CA TYR A 318 12.62 -5.31 -3.82
C TYR A 318 12.72 -5.02 -5.33
N PHE A 319 11.69 -5.34 -6.11
CA PHE A 319 11.63 -5.04 -7.54
C PHE A 319 10.18 -4.99 -8.02
N ARG A 320 9.97 -4.51 -9.25
CA ARG A 320 8.68 -4.54 -9.94
C ARG A 320 8.70 -5.62 -11.02
N VAL A 321 7.59 -6.32 -11.17
CA VAL A 321 7.33 -7.29 -12.22
C VAL A 321 6.29 -6.68 -13.16
N ASP A 322 6.60 -6.61 -14.45
CA ASP A 322 5.65 -6.17 -15.49
C ASP A 322 5.29 -7.33 -16.42
N GLY A 323 4.25 -7.15 -17.24
CA GLY A 323 3.81 -8.14 -18.21
C GLY A 323 2.89 -9.20 -17.60
N ILE A 324 2.18 -8.86 -16.51
CA ILE A 324 1.22 -9.73 -15.85
C ILE A 324 -0.14 -9.56 -16.54
N SER A 325 -0.83 -10.66 -16.82
CA SER A 325 -2.20 -10.64 -17.37
C SER A 325 -3.22 -10.89 -16.25
N PRO A 326 -4.47 -10.41 -16.39
CA PRO A 326 -5.52 -10.75 -15.44
C PRO A 326 -5.65 -12.28 -15.26
N ASN A 327 -5.69 -12.74 -14.02
CA ASN A 327 -5.69 -14.16 -13.59
C ASN A 327 -4.37 -14.93 -13.77
N ASP A 328 -3.28 -14.30 -14.21
CA ASP A 328 -1.96 -14.96 -14.22
C ASP A 328 -1.54 -15.31 -12.79
N GLU A 329 -1.16 -16.58 -12.59
CA GLU A 329 -0.37 -16.96 -11.42
C GLU A 329 1.11 -16.74 -11.74
N ILE A 330 1.77 -15.83 -11.02
CA ILE A 330 3.22 -15.67 -11.07
C ILE A 330 3.87 -16.43 -9.92
N THR A 331 5.01 -17.05 -10.19
CA THR A 331 5.80 -17.77 -9.19
C THR A 331 7.10 -17.03 -8.91
N LEU A 332 7.35 -16.66 -7.66
CA LEU A 332 8.62 -16.11 -7.20
C LEU A 332 9.44 -17.21 -6.52
N ARG A 333 10.65 -17.48 -7.01
CA ARG A 333 11.59 -18.46 -6.44
C ARG A 333 12.81 -17.74 -5.89
N VAL A 334 12.88 -17.60 -4.57
CA VAL A 334 13.93 -16.83 -3.89
C VAL A 334 15.00 -17.76 -3.33
N ARG A 335 16.28 -17.44 -3.58
CA ARG A 335 17.43 -18.08 -2.93
C ARG A 335 18.20 -17.09 -2.08
N GLY A 336 18.90 -17.61 -1.07
CA GLY A 336 19.83 -16.81 -0.28
C GLY A 336 20.98 -16.26 -1.14
N SER A 337 21.55 -15.15 -0.71
CA SER A 337 22.74 -14.59 -1.33
C SER A 337 23.95 -15.50 -1.11
N ASP A 338 24.75 -15.72 -2.15
CA ASP A 338 26.06 -16.39 -2.10
C ASP A 338 27.22 -15.39 -2.00
N ALA A 339 26.93 -14.08 -1.90
CA ALA A 339 27.94 -13.05 -1.80
C ALA A 339 28.67 -13.11 -0.45
N THR A 340 29.98 -12.86 -0.46
CA THR A 340 30.86 -12.91 0.72
C THR A 340 31.80 -11.71 0.74
N ILE A 341 32.31 -11.39 1.94
CA ILE A 341 33.43 -10.47 2.13
C ILE A 341 34.64 -11.29 2.58
N GLY A 342 35.74 -11.21 1.84
CA GLY A 342 36.98 -11.90 2.19
C GLY A 342 36.81 -13.42 2.33
N LYS A 343 37.06 -13.95 3.54
CA LYS A 343 36.97 -15.39 3.86
C LYS A 343 35.70 -15.78 4.62
N GLU A 344 34.77 -14.85 4.80
CA GLU A 344 33.52 -15.13 5.52
C GLU A 344 32.61 -16.04 4.71
N LYS A 345 31.76 -16.79 5.44
CA LYS A 345 30.71 -17.59 4.80
C LYS A 345 29.56 -16.67 4.36
N PRO A 346 28.80 -17.05 3.31
CA PRO A 346 27.61 -16.32 2.93
C PRO A 346 26.60 -16.21 4.08
N LEU A 347 25.80 -15.14 4.07
CA LEU A 347 24.71 -14.95 5.02
C LEU A 347 23.72 -16.10 4.92
N ALA A 348 23.23 -16.59 6.06
CA ALA A 348 22.27 -17.69 6.07
C ALA A 348 20.99 -17.33 5.27
N PRO A 349 20.49 -18.22 4.39
CA PRO A 349 19.36 -17.91 3.53
C PRO A 349 18.08 -17.49 4.27
N SER A 350 17.89 -17.93 5.52
CA SER A 350 16.74 -17.56 6.35
C SER A 350 16.56 -16.04 6.54
N TRP A 351 17.62 -15.24 6.41
CA TRP A 351 17.54 -13.78 6.46
C TRP A 351 16.87 -13.17 5.22
N ALA A 352 16.89 -13.84 4.08
CA ALA A 352 16.31 -13.35 2.83
C ALA A 352 14.91 -13.92 2.53
N MET A 353 14.38 -14.76 3.41
CA MET A 353 13.25 -15.66 3.12
C MET A 353 12.16 -15.51 4.19
N PRO A 354 11.38 -14.41 4.16
CA PRO A 354 10.24 -14.23 5.04
C PRO A 354 9.20 -15.34 4.83
N ALA A 355 8.43 -15.70 5.85
CA ALA A 355 7.40 -16.71 5.69
C ALA A 355 6.31 -16.24 4.72
N GLN A 356 6.03 -14.94 4.70
CA GLN A 356 5.18 -14.27 3.73
C GLN A 356 5.96 -13.06 3.22
N ALA A 357 6.17 -12.99 1.91
CA ALA A 357 6.72 -11.79 1.29
C ALA A 357 5.66 -10.68 1.27
N THR A 358 6.03 -9.49 0.84
CA THR A 358 5.09 -8.38 0.66
C THR A 358 4.99 -7.99 -0.80
N TYR A 359 3.80 -7.63 -1.26
CA TYR A 359 3.57 -7.13 -2.61
C TYR A 359 2.64 -5.91 -2.60
N SER A 360 2.66 -5.16 -3.69
CA SER A 360 1.80 -3.99 -3.91
C SER A 360 1.54 -3.77 -5.40
N VAL A 361 0.31 -3.42 -5.77
CA VAL A 361 -0.07 -3.12 -7.16
C VAL A 361 -0.01 -1.62 -7.48
N ASP A 362 0.02 -0.78 -6.45
CA ASP A 362 0.01 0.70 -6.53
C ASP A 362 1.33 1.34 -6.04
N GLY A 363 2.16 0.59 -5.31
CA GLY A 363 3.38 1.06 -4.66
C GLY A 363 3.18 1.65 -3.26
N ASP A 364 1.93 1.80 -2.82
CA ASP A 364 1.54 2.49 -1.58
C ASP A 364 0.88 1.52 -0.58
N SER A 365 0.00 0.65 -1.07
CA SER A 365 -0.74 -0.35 -0.29
C SER A 365 -0.02 -1.70 -0.37
N TRP A 366 0.47 -2.16 0.78
CA TRP A 366 1.32 -3.35 0.86
C TRP A 366 0.61 -4.52 1.54
N LEU A 367 0.50 -5.64 0.81
CA LEU A 367 -0.17 -6.87 1.24
C LEU A 367 0.84 -8.00 1.45
N HIS A 368 0.49 -8.95 2.31
CA HIS A 368 1.25 -10.20 2.44
C HIS A 368 0.90 -11.16 1.31
N THR A 369 1.91 -11.87 0.81
CA THR A 369 1.67 -13.08 0.01
C THR A 369 1.04 -14.17 0.86
N ASP A 370 0.54 -15.23 0.23
CA ASP A 370 0.35 -16.50 0.93
C ASP A 370 1.69 -16.99 1.53
N ALA A 371 1.61 -17.91 2.49
CA ALA A 371 2.78 -18.52 3.11
C ALA A 371 3.66 -19.21 2.05
N GLY A 372 4.93 -18.82 2.00
CA GLY A 372 5.89 -19.37 1.06
C GLY A 372 6.24 -20.83 1.37
N GLU A 373 6.42 -21.62 0.31
CA GLU A 373 6.77 -23.03 0.41
C GLU A 373 8.30 -23.21 0.33
N ARG A 374 8.87 -23.93 1.31
CA ARG A 374 10.30 -24.28 1.29
C ARG A 374 10.55 -25.43 0.31
N GLN A 375 11.39 -25.19 -0.70
CA GLN A 375 11.83 -26.21 -1.64
C GLN A 375 13.35 -26.19 -1.79
N GLY A 376 14.02 -27.16 -1.14
CA GLY A 376 15.48 -27.22 -1.07
C GLY A 376 16.07 -25.93 -0.47
N GLU A 377 16.97 -25.29 -1.22
CA GLU A 377 17.60 -24.01 -0.83
C GLU A 377 16.75 -22.77 -1.17
N SER A 378 15.54 -22.96 -1.69
CA SER A 378 14.66 -21.86 -2.13
C SER A 378 13.41 -21.76 -1.26
N ILE A 379 12.78 -20.58 -1.27
CA ILE A 379 11.39 -20.39 -0.86
C ILE A 379 10.60 -19.94 -2.09
N ILE A 380 9.37 -20.44 -2.21
CA ILE A 380 8.49 -20.18 -3.35
C ILE A 380 7.24 -19.44 -2.88
N TYR A 381 6.96 -18.30 -3.52
CA TYR A 381 5.70 -17.57 -3.35
C TYR A 381 4.90 -17.63 -4.64
N LYS A 382 3.60 -17.86 -4.54
CA LYS A 382 2.67 -17.84 -5.67
C LYS A 382 1.70 -16.69 -5.49
N LEU A 383 1.47 -15.94 -6.56
CA LEU A 383 0.68 -14.71 -6.51
C LEU A 383 -0.24 -14.67 -7.73
N LYS A 384 -1.49 -14.24 -7.53
CA LYS A 384 -2.45 -13.94 -8.59
C LYS A 384 -2.87 -12.47 -8.49
N PRO A 385 -1.96 -11.53 -8.77
CA PRO A 385 -2.28 -10.11 -8.63
C PRO A 385 -3.26 -9.69 -9.73
N ASN A 386 -4.25 -8.88 -9.37
CA ASN A 386 -5.13 -8.25 -10.34
C ASN A 386 -4.54 -6.94 -10.87
N ALA A 387 -3.40 -7.04 -11.55
CA ALA A 387 -2.71 -5.88 -12.11
C ALA A 387 -1.78 -6.31 -13.23
N SER A 388 -1.48 -5.40 -14.15
CA SER A 388 -0.51 -5.62 -15.22
C SER A 388 0.96 -5.54 -14.76
N SER A 389 1.17 -4.94 -13.59
CA SER A 389 2.44 -4.83 -12.91
C SER A 389 2.28 -5.03 -11.41
N LEU A 390 3.31 -5.56 -10.76
CA LEU A 390 3.34 -5.80 -9.32
C LEU A 390 4.70 -5.50 -8.72
N TYR A 391 4.73 -4.70 -7.66
CA TYR A 391 5.88 -4.58 -6.77
C TYR A 391 5.94 -5.75 -5.80
N VAL A 392 7.12 -6.33 -5.61
CA VAL A 392 7.35 -7.44 -4.67
C VAL A 392 8.61 -7.19 -3.85
N ALA A 393 8.55 -7.47 -2.55
CA ALA A 393 9.63 -7.15 -1.62
C ALA A 393 9.72 -8.15 -0.46
N TRP A 394 10.91 -8.18 0.16
CA TRP A 394 11.20 -8.94 1.38
C TRP A 394 10.27 -8.57 2.56
N GLY A 395 9.91 -7.30 2.66
CA GLY A 395 8.94 -6.75 3.60
C GLY A 395 8.47 -5.40 3.06
N PRO A 396 7.46 -4.74 3.66
CA PRO A 396 6.93 -3.49 3.11
C PRO A 396 8.03 -2.43 3.03
N PRO A 397 8.42 -2.00 1.82
CA PRO A 397 9.44 -0.98 1.62
C PRO A 397 9.04 0.34 2.28
N TYR A 398 10.06 1.06 2.75
CA TYR A 398 9.95 2.43 3.22
C TYR A 398 11.15 3.15 2.63
N THR A 399 10.92 4.10 1.75
CA THR A 399 11.98 4.68 0.91
C THR A 399 12.42 6.04 1.49
N PRO A 400 13.64 6.54 1.23
CA PRO A 400 14.02 7.91 1.55
C PRO A 400 13.00 8.94 1.02
N GLN A 401 12.47 8.73 -0.18
CA GLN A 401 11.43 9.57 -0.77
C GLN A 401 10.12 9.46 0.04
N THR A 402 9.74 8.24 0.45
CA THR A 402 8.59 8.03 1.36
C THR A 402 8.80 8.77 2.68
N SER A 403 10.00 8.71 3.26
CA SER A 403 10.33 9.36 4.53
C SER A 403 10.25 10.88 4.43
N ASP A 404 10.86 11.48 3.41
CA ASP A 404 10.83 12.93 3.22
C ASP A 404 9.40 13.40 2.98
N LYS A 405 8.68 12.77 2.03
CA LYS A 405 7.27 13.08 1.76
C LYS A 405 6.43 13.03 3.04
N PHE A 406 6.51 11.95 3.81
CA PHE A 406 5.74 11.79 5.04
C PHE A 406 6.06 12.87 6.08
N VAL A 407 7.34 13.16 6.32
CA VAL A 407 7.77 14.19 7.28
C VAL A 407 7.26 15.59 6.86
N GLN A 408 7.35 15.92 5.57
CA GLN A 408 6.86 17.20 5.04
C GLN A 408 5.33 17.32 5.12
N GLU A 409 4.60 16.24 4.82
CA GLU A 409 3.14 16.20 4.91
C GLU A 409 2.67 16.41 6.36
N ILE A 410 3.28 15.74 7.33
CA ILE A 410 2.96 15.92 8.75
C ILE A 410 3.25 17.34 9.22
N ALA A 411 4.42 17.90 8.87
CA ALA A 411 4.78 19.27 9.24
C ALA A 411 3.83 20.32 8.61
N SER A 412 3.32 20.05 7.40
CA SER A 412 2.35 20.92 6.73
C SER A 412 0.95 20.80 7.34
N GLY A 413 0.58 19.62 7.84
CA GLY A 413 -0.74 19.33 8.40
C GLY A 413 -0.88 19.63 9.91
N ALA A 414 0.22 19.64 10.67
CA ALA A 414 0.19 19.78 12.12
C ALA A 414 1.09 20.93 12.60
N SER A 415 0.49 21.97 13.17
CA SER A 415 1.22 23.15 13.69
C SER A 415 2.23 22.88 14.81
N CYS A 416 2.11 21.72 15.47
CA CYS A 416 3.05 21.26 16.49
C CYS A 416 4.28 20.53 15.91
N ALA A 417 4.35 20.33 14.60
CA ALA A 417 5.40 19.57 13.94
C ALA A 417 6.21 20.46 12.99
N THR A 418 7.52 20.23 12.93
CA THR A 418 8.43 20.93 12.02
C THR A 418 9.31 19.90 11.33
N ALA A 419 9.30 19.91 10.00
CA ALA A 419 10.21 19.11 9.19
C ALA A 419 11.62 19.70 9.24
N GLY A 420 12.62 18.85 9.35
CA GLY A 420 14.03 19.22 9.36
C GLY A 420 14.89 18.18 8.67
N VAL A 421 16.16 18.52 8.48
CA VAL A 421 17.19 17.63 7.95
C VAL A 421 18.23 17.47 9.05
N LEU A 422 18.40 16.25 9.56
CA LEU A 422 19.40 15.94 10.58
C LEU A 422 20.80 16.27 10.07
N CYS A 423 21.11 15.75 8.87
CA CYS A 423 22.33 16.03 8.13
C CYS A 423 22.15 15.61 6.67
N HIS A 424 23.19 15.81 5.86
CA HIS A 424 23.32 15.11 4.59
C HIS A 424 24.25 13.92 4.76
N SER A 425 23.84 12.76 4.23
CA SER A 425 24.64 11.54 4.20
C SER A 425 25.93 11.74 3.40
N ARG A 426 26.81 10.73 3.42
CA ARG A 426 28.03 10.75 2.61
C ARG A 426 27.75 10.65 1.11
N GLY A 427 26.63 10.02 0.73
CA GLY A 427 26.07 10.03 -0.61
C GLY A 427 25.30 11.30 -0.96
N GLY A 428 25.28 12.31 -0.07
CA GLY A 428 24.65 13.61 -0.31
C GLY A 428 23.13 13.64 -0.15
N ARG A 429 22.51 12.59 0.38
CA ARG A 429 21.06 12.52 0.59
C ARG A 429 20.66 13.21 1.89
N PRO A 430 19.53 13.94 1.92
CA PRO A 430 19.02 14.50 3.16
C PRO A 430 18.52 13.39 4.08
N VAL A 431 18.85 13.49 5.36
CA VAL A 431 18.32 12.60 6.40
C VAL A 431 17.15 13.30 7.06
N ALA A 432 15.93 12.90 6.68
CA ALA A 432 14.71 13.53 7.16
C ALA A 432 14.54 13.34 8.68
N MET A 433 14.12 14.41 9.36
CA MET A 433 13.82 14.42 10.79
C MET A 433 12.55 15.22 11.04
N LEU A 434 11.68 14.71 11.91
CA LEU A 434 10.54 15.46 12.42
C LEU A 434 10.83 15.92 13.85
N HIS A 435 10.63 17.21 14.12
CA HIS A 435 10.67 17.77 15.46
C HIS A 435 9.24 18.16 15.89
N VAL A 436 8.75 17.59 16.99
CA VAL A 436 7.39 17.81 17.50
C VAL A 436 7.42 18.44 18.89
N ARG A 437 6.72 19.57 19.03
CA ARG A 437 6.50 20.30 20.29
C ARG A 437 5.28 21.21 20.18
N GLU A 438 4.63 21.47 21.31
CA GLU A 438 3.48 22.38 21.40
C GLU A 438 3.54 23.24 22.68
N GLY A 439 2.90 24.42 22.65
CA GLY A 439 2.71 25.27 23.82
C GLY A 439 3.93 26.13 24.17
N SER A 440 3.81 26.91 25.25
CA SER A 440 4.77 27.94 25.63
C SER A 440 5.79 27.51 26.68
N ARG A 441 5.81 26.24 27.10
CA ARG A 441 6.79 25.74 28.08
C ARG A 441 8.21 25.97 27.52
N PRO A 442 9.14 26.60 28.27
CA PRO A 442 10.52 26.80 27.82
C PRO A 442 11.20 25.47 27.52
N SER A 443 12.05 25.42 26.48
CA SER A 443 12.77 24.19 26.12
C SER A 443 13.53 23.61 27.34
N LYS A 444 14.25 24.42 28.12
CA LYS A 444 14.95 23.97 29.35
C LYS A 444 14.10 23.22 30.39
N GLU A 445 12.78 23.30 30.32
CA GLU A 445 11.81 22.64 31.21
C GLU A 445 11.10 21.45 30.53
N ARG A 446 11.45 21.14 29.29
CA ARG A 446 10.87 20.04 28.50
C ARG A 446 11.78 18.82 28.52
N PHE A 447 11.17 17.65 28.61
CA PHE A 447 11.88 16.38 28.36
C PHE A 447 12.43 16.33 26.94
N GLY A 448 13.63 15.81 26.77
CA GLY A 448 14.20 15.46 25.48
C GLY A 448 13.86 14.01 25.17
N VAL A 449 13.15 13.80 24.05
CA VAL A 449 12.80 12.47 23.54
C VAL A 449 13.43 12.31 22.17
N TRP A 450 14.30 11.31 22.03
CA TRP A 450 14.96 10.97 20.78
C TRP A 450 14.50 9.59 20.31
N VAL A 451 13.97 9.53 19.09
CA VAL A 451 13.57 8.28 18.44
C VAL A 451 14.23 8.21 17.08
N GLN A 452 14.94 7.13 16.82
CA GLN A 452 15.55 6.89 15.52
C GLN A 452 15.26 5.47 15.06
N ALA A 453 15.23 5.27 13.75
CA ALA A 453 15.01 3.97 13.16
C ALA A 453 16.06 3.66 12.10
N ARG A 454 16.26 2.36 11.90
CA ARG A 454 16.88 1.83 10.67
C ARG A 454 18.31 2.30 10.46
N GLN A 455 19.12 2.18 11.52
CA GLN A 455 20.58 2.17 11.38
C GLN A 455 21.09 0.99 10.55
N HIS A 456 20.26 -0.06 10.38
CA HIS A 456 20.46 -1.09 9.37
C HIS A 456 19.39 -0.95 8.28
N ALA A 457 19.82 -0.66 7.05
CA ALA A 457 18.92 -0.35 5.94
C ALA A 457 17.91 -1.46 5.57
N TRP A 458 18.23 -2.75 5.77
CA TRP A 458 17.28 -3.84 5.49
C TRP A 458 16.04 -3.86 6.41
N GLU A 459 16.12 -3.20 7.57
CA GLU A 459 15.13 -3.29 8.66
C GLU A 459 13.94 -2.32 8.44
N SER A 460 13.31 -2.44 7.27
CA SER A 460 12.24 -1.54 6.79
C SER A 460 11.05 -1.41 7.76
N GLY A 461 10.74 -2.47 8.51
CA GLY A 461 9.67 -2.45 9.51
C GLY A 461 9.87 -1.36 10.57
N SER A 462 11.12 -1.05 10.90
CA SER A 462 11.47 -0.03 11.90
C SER A 462 11.05 1.39 11.49
N SER A 463 11.10 1.71 10.19
CA SER A 463 10.61 2.99 9.67
C SER A 463 9.09 3.11 9.79
N TRP A 464 8.35 2.01 9.59
CA TRP A 464 6.90 1.97 9.82
C TRP A 464 6.54 2.11 11.30
N VAL A 465 7.36 1.57 12.22
CA VAL A 465 7.23 1.83 13.66
C VAL A 465 7.44 3.32 13.96
N ALA A 466 8.47 3.95 13.39
CA ALA A 466 8.70 5.39 13.55
C ALA A 466 7.53 6.23 12.99
N GLN A 467 6.96 5.85 11.86
CA GLN A 467 5.78 6.51 11.31
C GLN A 467 4.57 6.40 12.25
N GLY A 468 4.25 5.21 12.78
CA GLY A 468 3.16 5.06 13.74
C GLY A 468 3.37 5.84 15.04
N PHE A 469 4.63 5.97 15.48
CA PHE A 469 4.99 6.83 16.61
C PHE A 469 4.68 8.30 16.30
N ILE A 470 5.10 8.80 15.12
CA ILE A 470 4.84 10.17 14.65
C ILE A 470 3.35 10.45 14.57
N GLU A 471 2.58 9.58 13.92
CA GLU A 471 1.14 9.75 13.74
C GLU A 471 0.40 9.86 15.07
N TRP A 472 0.81 9.07 16.07
CA TRP A 472 0.21 9.16 17.40
C TRP A 472 0.56 10.47 18.11
N ILE A 473 1.83 10.91 18.12
CA ILE A 473 2.22 12.13 18.85
C ILE A 473 1.61 13.42 18.26
N VAL A 474 1.30 13.45 16.96
CA VAL A 474 0.63 14.60 16.31
C VAL A 474 -0.90 14.51 16.35
N SER A 475 -1.45 13.39 16.80
CA SER A 475 -2.90 13.17 16.86
C SER A 475 -3.61 14.09 17.88
N ASP A 476 -4.94 14.04 17.84
CA ASP A 476 -5.80 14.74 18.80
C ASP A 476 -5.97 14.04 20.16
N ASP A 477 -5.31 12.90 20.37
CA ASP A 477 -5.35 12.20 21.65
C ASP A 477 -4.87 13.12 22.79
N PRO A 478 -5.64 13.30 23.89
CA PRO A 478 -5.24 14.14 25.02
C PRO A 478 -3.87 13.79 25.61
N LYS A 479 -3.49 12.51 25.62
CA LYS A 479 -2.16 12.05 26.04
C LYS A 479 -1.09 12.51 25.07
N ALA A 480 -1.34 12.42 23.76
CA ALA A 480 -0.43 12.95 22.75
C ALA A 480 -0.24 14.47 22.90
N LYS A 481 -1.32 15.23 23.16
CA LYS A 481 -1.24 16.69 23.44
C LYS A 481 -0.38 16.96 24.66
N TRP A 482 -0.62 16.22 25.74
CA TRP A 482 0.18 16.35 26.96
C TRP A 482 1.66 16.11 26.66
N LEU A 483 2.00 15.03 25.93
CA LEU A 483 3.38 14.68 25.63
C LEU A 483 4.12 15.81 24.89
N ARG A 484 3.56 16.31 23.78
CA ARG A 484 4.19 17.40 23.02
C ARG A 484 4.18 18.76 23.73
N GLN A 485 3.34 18.95 24.75
CA GLN A 485 3.39 20.13 25.63
C GLN A 485 4.50 20.04 26.70
N HIS A 486 4.99 18.84 26.99
CA HIS A 486 5.97 18.58 28.04
C HIS A 486 7.34 18.13 27.50
N ALA A 487 7.43 17.74 26.23
CA ALA A 487 8.66 17.26 25.59
C ALA A 487 9.01 18.05 24.32
N ASP A 488 10.31 18.07 23.99
CA ASP A 488 10.83 18.27 22.63
C ASP A 488 11.15 16.88 22.07
N ILE A 489 10.45 16.48 21.00
CA ILE A 489 10.48 15.12 20.46
C ILE A 489 11.11 15.13 19.08
N PHE A 490 12.19 14.39 18.90
CA PHE A 490 12.91 14.26 17.63
C PHE A 490 12.73 12.83 17.10
N VAL A 491 12.23 12.70 15.88
CA VAL A 491 12.03 11.40 15.23
C VAL A 491 12.74 11.35 13.88
N ILE A 492 13.60 10.34 13.70
CA ILE A 492 14.38 10.09 12.48
C ILE A 492 13.93 8.74 11.89
N PRO A 493 13.10 8.71 10.84
CA PRO A 493 12.55 7.46 10.30
C PRO A 493 13.58 6.56 9.61
N ILE A 494 14.68 7.12 9.10
CA ILE A 494 15.77 6.39 8.45
C ILE A 494 17.10 7.03 8.82
N MET A 495 17.96 6.30 9.54
CA MET A 495 19.35 6.69 9.78
C MET A 495 20.25 6.31 8.59
N ASP A 496 20.19 5.07 8.11
CA ASP A 496 21.04 4.62 6.98
C ASP A 496 20.38 4.93 5.62
N VAL A 497 20.31 6.21 5.26
CA VAL A 497 19.56 6.67 4.08
C VAL A 497 20.22 6.23 2.76
N ASP A 498 21.56 6.15 2.71
CA ASP A 498 22.28 5.78 1.49
C ASP A 498 22.13 4.31 1.12
N ASN A 499 22.27 3.41 2.10
CA ASN A 499 22.06 1.99 1.83
C ASN A 499 20.57 1.69 1.60
N THR A 500 19.67 2.42 2.27
CA THR A 500 18.23 2.31 1.98
C THR A 500 17.92 2.71 0.54
N ALA A 501 18.42 3.86 0.08
CA ALA A 501 18.17 4.35 -1.28
C ALA A 501 18.65 3.40 -2.38
N THR A 502 19.72 2.65 -2.08
CA THR A 502 20.40 1.78 -3.05
C THR A 502 20.10 0.30 -2.86
N GLY A 503 19.14 -0.04 -1.99
CA GLY A 503 18.71 -1.42 -1.79
C GLY A 503 19.76 -2.32 -1.11
N ASN A 504 20.63 -1.76 -0.28
CA ASN A 504 21.67 -2.47 0.47
C ASN A 504 21.25 -2.76 1.91
N GLY A 505 21.95 -3.70 2.57
CA GLY A 505 21.58 -4.15 3.91
C GLY A 505 21.98 -3.22 5.05
N GLY A 506 23.08 -2.48 4.93
CA GLY A 506 23.60 -1.56 5.96
C GLY A 506 24.24 -2.24 7.19
N LYS A 507 23.71 -3.39 7.64
CA LYS A 507 24.27 -4.14 8.77
C LYS A 507 25.62 -4.77 8.42
N ASN A 508 26.64 -4.58 9.26
CA ASN A 508 28.04 -4.88 8.97
C ASN A 508 28.60 -4.20 7.69
N ALA A 509 28.03 -3.07 7.24
CA ALA A 509 28.66 -2.29 6.19
C ALA A 509 30.09 -1.88 6.59
N LEU A 510 31.01 -1.78 5.63
CA LEU A 510 32.39 -1.38 5.92
C LEU A 510 32.50 0.14 6.10
N PRO A 511 33.36 0.63 7.02
CA PRO A 511 34.24 -0.13 7.91
C PRO A 511 33.51 -0.81 9.10
N HIS A 512 32.36 -0.26 9.50
CA HIS A 512 31.36 -0.85 10.39
C HIS A 512 30.03 -0.12 10.21
N ASP A 513 28.92 -0.75 10.59
CA ASP A 513 27.58 -0.18 10.41
C ASP A 513 27.30 1.01 11.35
N HIS A 514 26.23 1.75 11.06
CA HIS A 514 25.79 2.90 11.84
C HIS A 514 25.63 2.58 13.34
N ASN A 515 25.11 1.40 13.69
CA ASN A 515 24.91 0.99 15.08
C ASN A 515 26.17 0.38 15.72
N ARG A 516 27.34 0.54 15.10
CA ARG A 516 28.66 0.33 15.68
C ARG A 516 29.53 1.58 15.61
N ASP A 517 28.97 2.68 15.13
CA ASP A 517 29.69 3.91 14.83
C ASP A 517 29.55 4.99 15.90
N TRP A 518 28.92 4.68 17.05
CA TRP A 518 28.77 5.61 18.18
C TRP A 518 30.08 5.72 18.97
N SER A 519 31.11 6.14 18.26
CA SER A 519 32.48 6.30 18.71
C SER A 519 32.83 7.79 18.84
N PRO A 520 33.94 8.18 19.49
CA PRO A 520 34.41 9.57 19.53
C PRO A 520 34.66 10.20 18.16
N GLN A 521 34.85 9.41 17.11
CA GLN A 521 35.03 9.88 15.74
C GLN A 521 34.14 9.03 14.80
N PRO A 522 32.82 9.31 14.75
CA PRO A 522 31.91 8.58 13.88
C PRO A 522 32.33 8.70 12.41
N HIS A 523 32.19 7.61 11.67
CA HIS A 523 32.42 7.51 10.24
C HIS A 523 31.24 8.06 9.42
N TRP A 524 30.01 7.88 9.91
CA TRP A 524 28.78 8.26 9.24
C TRP A 524 28.32 9.65 9.71
N ASN A 525 27.89 10.49 8.77
CA ASN A 525 27.44 11.85 9.08
C ASN A 525 26.19 11.83 9.95
N GLU A 526 25.36 10.82 9.74
CA GLU A 526 24.11 10.53 10.42
C GLU A 526 24.36 10.26 11.91
N THR A 527 25.30 9.37 12.21
CA THR A 527 25.72 9.08 13.59
C THR A 527 26.37 10.29 14.25
N LEU A 528 27.22 11.03 13.52
CA LEU A 528 27.84 12.25 14.04
C LEU A 528 26.79 13.32 14.41
N ALA A 529 25.82 13.56 13.55
CA ALA A 529 24.78 14.56 13.77
C ALA A 529 23.83 14.17 14.91
N ALA A 530 23.36 12.91 14.92
CA ALA A 530 22.54 12.39 16.01
C ALA A 530 23.25 12.51 17.36
N ARG A 531 24.52 12.08 17.42
CA ARG A 531 25.30 12.14 18.65
C ARG A 531 25.47 13.58 19.17
N ARG A 532 25.74 14.56 18.29
CA ARG A 532 25.84 15.97 18.69
C ARG A 532 24.56 16.50 19.33
N MET A 533 23.40 16.28 18.68
CA MET A 533 22.13 16.74 19.22
C MET A 533 21.78 16.05 20.55
N ILE A 534 22.10 14.75 20.69
CA ILE A 534 21.89 14.04 21.95
C ILE A 534 22.85 14.53 23.04
N GLU A 535 24.11 14.80 22.71
CA GLU A 535 25.07 15.41 23.64
C GLU A 535 24.58 16.77 24.15
N ASP A 536 23.99 17.60 23.27
CA ASP A 536 23.37 18.87 23.66
C ASP A 536 22.22 18.64 24.67
N LEU A 537 21.31 17.68 24.40
CA LEU A 537 20.25 17.31 25.34
C LEU A 537 20.81 16.79 26.68
N ILE A 538 21.91 16.04 26.67
CA ILE A 538 22.57 15.53 27.87
C ILE A 538 23.17 16.68 28.68
N VAL A 539 23.89 17.60 28.04
CA VAL A 539 24.49 18.78 28.66
C VAL A 539 23.40 19.66 29.28
N GLU A 540 22.29 19.84 28.59
CA GLU A 540 21.11 20.56 29.08
C GLU A 540 20.35 19.83 30.20
N GLN A 541 20.75 18.59 30.56
CA GLN A 541 20.09 17.74 31.55
C GLN A 541 18.67 17.30 31.18
N ARG A 542 18.41 17.16 29.88
CA ARG A 542 17.08 16.92 29.32
C ARG A 542 16.95 15.61 28.57
N MET A 543 18.02 14.85 28.36
CA MET A 543 17.94 13.58 27.64
C MET A 543 17.18 12.56 28.48
N SER A 544 15.87 12.40 28.26
CA SER A 544 15.01 11.59 29.12
C SER A 544 14.71 10.22 28.52
N VAL A 545 14.42 10.16 27.21
CA VAL A 545 14.10 8.90 26.53
C VAL A 545 14.81 8.83 25.18
N PHE A 546 15.61 7.78 24.98
CA PHE A 546 16.23 7.41 23.72
C PHE A 546 15.71 6.05 23.27
N LEU A 547 15.20 5.98 22.04
CA LEU A 547 14.68 4.76 21.42
C LEU A 547 15.34 4.55 20.05
N ASP A 548 15.97 3.39 19.87
CA ASP A 548 16.53 2.95 18.59
C ASP A 548 15.71 1.76 18.06
N LEU A 549 15.12 1.92 16.87
CA LEU A 549 14.15 0.98 16.32
C LEU A 549 14.81 0.08 15.27
N HIS A 550 14.66 -1.24 15.46
CA HIS A 550 15.34 -2.30 14.72
C HIS A 550 14.42 -3.52 14.45
N ASN A 551 14.93 -4.51 13.71
CA ASN A 551 14.29 -5.81 13.47
C ASN A 551 15.19 -7.00 13.91
N PRO A 552 14.65 -8.02 14.61
CA PRO A 552 15.45 -9.08 15.23
C PRO A 552 15.92 -10.15 14.25
N ALA A 553 16.55 -11.21 14.78
CA ALA A 553 16.89 -12.39 14.00
C ALA A 553 15.66 -13.20 13.54
N PRO A 554 15.78 -14.02 12.46
CA PRO A 554 14.69 -14.91 12.07
C PRO A 554 14.25 -15.80 13.24
N GLY A 555 12.95 -15.80 13.54
CA GLY A 555 12.33 -16.61 14.59
C GLY A 555 12.32 -15.98 15.98
N ASP A 556 12.97 -14.84 16.19
CA ASP A 556 12.87 -14.09 17.45
C ASP A 556 11.53 -13.34 17.55
N PRO A 557 10.94 -13.21 18.75
CA PRO A 557 9.81 -12.31 19.00
C PRO A 557 10.29 -10.84 19.04
N THR A 558 9.37 -9.91 19.26
CA THR A 558 9.72 -8.52 19.60
C THR A 558 10.32 -8.45 21.01
N PHE A 559 11.40 -7.68 21.22
CA PHE A 559 12.03 -7.51 22.54
C PHE A 559 12.87 -6.22 22.62
N PHE A 560 13.31 -5.84 23.82
CA PHE A 560 14.31 -4.78 23.99
C PHE A 560 15.72 -5.32 24.19
N TYR A 561 16.71 -4.66 23.59
CA TYR A 561 18.10 -4.74 24.01
C TYR A 561 18.43 -3.67 25.06
N ILE A 562 19.20 -4.07 26.08
CA ILE A 562 19.62 -3.22 27.20
C ILE A 562 21.12 -3.33 27.50
N LEU A 563 21.68 -2.28 28.11
CA LEU A 563 23.03 -2.30 28.69
C LEU A 563 23.08 -3.25 29.92
N PRO A 564 24.21 -3.94 30.17
CA PRO A 564 24.41 -4.69 31.41
C PRO A 564 24.14 -3.85 32.67
N LYS A 565 23.38 -4.42 33.60
CA LYS A 565 22.94 -3.72 34.83
C LYS A 565 24.09 -3.27 35.73
N ASP A 566 25.22 -3.98 35.69
CA ASP A 566 26.43 -3.69 36.47
C ASP A 566 27.16 -2.43 36.01
N LEU A 567 26.79 -1.89 34.84
CA LEU A 567 27.28 -0.63 34.31
C LEU A 567 26.34 0.53 34.58
N LEU A 568 25.20 0.28 35.24
CA LEU A 568 24.19 1.26 35.58
C LEU A 568 24.08 1.44 37.10
N GLN A 569 23.52 2.57 37.50
CA GLN A 569 23.23 2.88 38.90
C GLN A 569 21.75 3.28 39.04
N GLU A 570 21.21 3.21 40.26
CA GLU A 570 19.89 3.77 40.52
C GLU A 570 19.91 5.30 40.42
N PRO A 571 18.83 5.95 39.95
CA PRO A 571 17.51 5.35 39.63
C PRO A 571 17.40 4.75 38.21
N MET A 572 18.44 4.83 37.37
CA MET A 572 18.36 4.46 35.95
C MET A 572 17.88 3.03 35.70
N ILE A 573 18.29 2.07 36.56
CA ILE A 573 17.87 0.67 36.46
C ILE A 573 16.35 0.57 36.66
N GLY A 574 15.83 1.07 37.78
CA GLY A 574 14.39 1.02 38.06
C GLY A 574 13.55 1.77 37.02
N LEU A 575 14.06 2.89 36.51
CA LEU A 575 13.40 3.69 35.47
C LEU A 575 13.33 2.97 34.14
N ARG A 576 14.42 2.33 33.71
CA ARG A 576 14.45 1.51 32.50
C ARG A 576 13.48 0.34 32.62
N ASP A 577 13.51 -0.37 33.74
CA ASP A 577 12.66 -1.54 33.95
C ASP A 577 11.18 -1.14 33.97
N ARG A 578 10.84 0.00 34.59
CA ARG A 578 9.48 0.56 34.54
C ARG A 578 9.02 0.87 33.12
N PHE A 579 9.88 1.47 32.29
CA PHE A 579 9.56 1.74 30.90
C PHE A 579 9.29 0.45 30.11
N ILE A 580 10.15 -0.56 30.27
CA ILE A 580 10.01 -1.86 29.60
C ILE A 580 8.69 -2.53 29.98
N ASP A 581 8.33 -2.52 31.26
CA ASP A 581 7.08 -3.11 31.75
C ASP A 581 5.84 -2.44 31.13
N LEU A 582 5.84 -1.10 31.03
CA LEU A 582 4.79 -0.35 30.35
C LEU A 582 4.72 -0.70 28.86
N ALA A 583 5.86 -0.71 28.16
CA ALA A 583 5.93 -1.05 26.74
C ALA A 583 5.43 -2.48 26.47
N TYR A 584 5.85 -3.45 27.29
CA TYR A 584 5.42 -4.84 27.16
C TYR A 584 3.93 -4.99 27.39
N SER A 585 3.37 -4.22 28.34
CA SER A 585 1.94 -4.23 28.62
C SER A 585 1.13 -3.66 27.46
N ASN A 586 1.58 -2.56 26.84
CA ASN A 586 0.89 -1.91 25.73
C ASN A 586 0.98 -2.72 24.44
N ILE A 587 2.19 -3.13 24.03
CA ILE A 587 2.41 -3.83 22.75
C ILE A 587 1.67 -5.17 22.70
N ARG A 588 1.54 -5.87 23.83
CA ARG A 588 0.77 -7.14 23.91
C ARG A 588 -0.74 -6.98 23.67
N GLN A 589 -1.26 -5.75 23.71
CA GLN A 589 -2.66 -5.47 23.44
C GLN A 589 -2.95 -5.32 21.94
N ILE A 590 -1.93 -5.15 21.10
CA ILE A 590 -2.07 -5.01 19.64
C ILE A 590 -2.72 -6.25 19.04
N ARG A 591 -3.61 -6.04 18.06
CA ARG A 591 -4.29 -7.10 17.30
C ARG A 591 -4.13 -6.86 15.78
N PRO A 592 -3.80 -7.88 14.97
CA PRO A 592 -3.38 -9.24 15.36
C PRO A 592 -2.18 -9.24 16.33
N MET A 593 -2.08 -10.28 17.15
CA MET A 593 -1.09 -10.31 18.23
C MET A 593 0.34 -10.19 17.67
N VAL A 594 1.09 -9.21 18.16
CA VAL A 594 2.53 -9.08 17.91
C VAL A 594 3.27 -9.93 18.94
N PRO A 595 4.00 -11.00 18.54
CA PRO A 595 4.79 -11.79 19.47
C PRO A 595 5.80 -10.92 20.22
N MET A 596 5.79 -11.00 21.55
CA MET A 596 6.62 -10.19 22.44
C MET A 596 7.30 -11.05 23.50
N SER A 597 8.60 -10.87 23.70
CA SER A 597 9.34 -11.48 24.81
C SER A 597 8.79 -11.03 26.17
N SER A 598 9.09 -11.80 27.22
CA SER A 598 8.84 -11.42 28.61
C SER A 598 10.03 -10.77 29.30
N LYS A 599 11.21 -10.78 28.67
CA LYS A 599 12.44 -10.21 29.22
C LYS A 599 13.28 -9.53 28.13
N PRO A 600 13.98 -8.44 28.45
CA PRO A 600 14.95 -7.84 27.53
C PRO A 600 16.18 -8.75 27.36
N LYS A 601 16.92 -8.54 26.27
CA LYS A 601 18.23 -9.15 26.01
C LYS A 601 19.34 -8.15 26.33
N VAL A 602 20.52 -8.63 26.75
CA VAL A 602 21.64 -7.77 27.14
C VAL A 602 22.66 -7.65 26.00
N THR A 603 23.12 -6.43 25.70
CA THR A 603 24.22 -6.17 24.75
C THR A 603 25.48 -5.69 25.49
N GLY A 604 26.33 -6.62 25.92
CA GLY A 604 27.57 -6.33 26.65
C GLY A 604 28.83 -6.81 25.93
N ALA A 605 29.94 -6.93 26.67
CA ALA A 605 31.23 -7.38 26.13
C ALA A 605 31.19 -8.76 25.46
N SER A 606 30.29 -9.65 25.88
CA SER A 606 30.08 -10.96 25.26
C SER A 606 29.28 -10.92 23.96
N TYR A 607 28.60 -9.80 23.66
CA TYR A 607 27.73 -9.66 22.50
C TYR A 607 28.51 -9.23 21.25
N HIS A 608 29.38 -8.21 21.37
CA HIS A 608 30.14 -7.67 20.26
C HIS A 608 31.39 -6.91 20.74
N PRO A 609 32.54 -6.93 20.03
CA PRO A 609 33.74 -6.18 20.44
C PRO A 609 33.51 -4.67 20.58
N LEU A 610 32.69 -4.08 19.69
CA LEU A 610 32.30 -2.67 19.70
C LEU A 610 31.00 -2.41 20.48
N TRP A 611 30.64 -3.24 21.46
CA TRP A 611 29.37 -3.11 22.20
C TRP A 611 29.16 -1.73 22.86
N ARG A 612 30.25 -1.03 23.22
CA ARG A 612 30.18 0.34 23.77
C ARG A 612 29.81 1.42 22.74
N GLN A 613 29.94 1.09 21.46
CA GLN A 613 29.67 1.96 20.32
C GLN A 613 28.34 1.60 19.63
N ILE A 614 27.51 0.83 20.34
CA ILE A 614 26.09 0.62 20.01
C ILE A 614 25.31 1.81 20.57
N SER A 615 24.43 2.39 19.78
CA SER A 615 23.66 3.61 20.09
C SER A 615 23.08 3.62 21.50
N ALA A 616 22.23 2.62 21.81
CA ALA A 616 21.51 2.54 23.07
C ALA A 616 22.46 2.34 24.27
N ASN A 617 23.56 1.62 24.07
CA ASN A 617 24.58 1.44 25.10
C ASN A 617 25.36 2.74 25.34
N TRP A 618 25.76 3.42 24.27
CA TRP A 618 26.46 4.69 24.36
C TRP A 618 25.59 5.72 25.08
N VAL A 619 24.31 5.87 24.71
CA VAL A 619 23.39 6.79 25.39
C VAL A 619 23.12 6.35 26.83
N SER A 620 23.03 5.05 27.13
CA SER A 620 22.88 4.57 28.52
C SER A 620 24.08 4.97 29.40
N MET A 621 25.30 4.92 28.87
CA MET A 621 26.52 5.22 29.64
C MET A 621 26.82 6.72 29.76
N ASN A 622 26.37 7.53 28.80
CA ASN A 622 26.65 8.98 28.75
C ASN A 622 25.44 9.84 29.09
N GLY A 623 24.26 9.22 29.18
CA GLY A 623 23.00 9.89 29.48
C GLY A 623 22.96 10.49 30.87
N ASN A 624 21.91 11.27 31.08
CA ASN A 624 21.54 11.80 32.38
C ASN A 624 21.15 10.68 33.37
N PRO A 625 21.21 10.90 34.70
CA PRO A 625 20.86 9.87 35.70
C PRO A 625 19.43 9.29 35.60
N ASP A 626 18.54 9.94 34.87
CA ASP A 626 17.16 9.53 34.60
C ASP A 626 16.91 9.11 33.14
N THR A 627 17.94 9.11 32.29
CA THR A 627 17.79 8.71 30.88
C THR A 627 17.39 7.24 30.80
N VAL A 628 16.30 6.96 30.09
CA VAL A 628 15.99 5.62 29.61
C VAL A 628 16.44 5.50 28.17
N SER A 629 17.35 4.58 27.91
CA SER A 629 17.89 4.31 26.59
C SER A 629 17.72 2.84 26.23
N LEU A 630 17.03 2.56 25.12
CA LEU A 630 16.62 1.22 24.73
C LEU A 630 16.71 1.04 23.22
N CYS A 631 17.02 -0.19 22.78
CA CYS A 631 16.83 -0.61 21.40
C CYS A 631 15.63 -1.56 21.33
N LEU A 632 14.61 -1.21 20.54
CA LEU A 632 13.45 -2.06 20.30
C LEU A 632 13.65 -2.86 19.02
N GLU A 633 13.66 -4.18 19.15
CA GLU A 633 13.71 -5.12 18.05
C GLU A 633 12.27 -5.58 17.74
N THR A 634 11.69 -5.12 16.63
CA THR A 634 10.30 -5.45 16.23
C THR A 634 10.26 -6.63 15.28
N ILE A 635 9.52 -7.69 15.61
CA ILE A 635 9.43 -8.91 14.80
C ILE A 635 9.00 -8.62 13.35
N TRP A 636 9.73 -9.20 12.40
CA TRP A 636 9.48 -9.00 10.96
C TRP A 636 8.86 -10.20 10.24
N ASN A 637 8.77 -11.36 10.90
CA ASN A 637 8.25 -12.58 10.32
C ASN A 637 7.03 -13.11 11.10
N SER A 638 5.93 -12.38 11.04
CA SER A 638 4.66 -12.73 11.69
C SER A 638 3.46 -12.23 10.87
N PRO A 639 2.24 -12.73 11.13
CA PRO A 639 1.03 -12.18 10.51
C PRO A 639 0.79 -10.69 10.81
N ALA A 640 1.38 -10.16 11.89
CA ALA A 640 1.31 -8.74 12.25
C ALA A 640 2.44 -7.90 11.61
N SER A 641 3.34 -8.49 10.83
CA SER A 641 4.47 -7.80 10.18
C SER A 641 4.01 -7.08 8.90
N THR A 642 2.95 -6.27 9.01
CA THR A 642 2.35 -5.42 7.98
C THR A 642 2.62 -3.95 8.30
N THR A 643 2.40 -3.04 7.34
CA THR A 643 2.53 -1.59 7.60
C THR A 643 1.66 -1.15 8.78
N THR A 644 0.41 -1.62 8.85
CA THR A 644 -0.52 -1.38 9.96
C THR A 644 -0.01 -1.94 11.29
N GLY A 645 0.51 -3.17 11.30
CA GLY A 645 1.00 -3.78 12.54
C GLY A 645 2.25 -3.09 13.09
N TYR A 646 3.19 -2.70 12.22
CA TYR A 646 4.35 -1.90 12.63
C TYR A 646 3.93 -0.52 13.15
N ARG A 647 3.01 0.16 12.46
CA ARG A 647 2.48 1.47 12.93
C ARG A 647 1.79 1.35 14.28
N ALA A 648 1.06 0.26 14.53
CA ALA A 648 0.45 -0.01 15.83
C ALA A 648 1.50 -0.16 16.95
N VAL A 649 2.63 -0.84 16.69
CA VAL A 649 3.76 -0.91 17.63
C VAL A 649 4.31 0.49 17.91
N GLY A 650 4.46 1.32 16.88
CA GLY A 650 4.89 2.71 16.99
C GLY A 650 3.98 3.56 17.89
N ALA A 651 2.67 3.50 17.65
CA ALA A 651 1.67 4.21 18.45
C ALA A 651 1.67 3.74 19.91
N SER A 652 1.70 2.42 20.16
CA SER A 652 1.82 1.87 21.52
C SER A 652 3.09 2.31 22.24
N LEU A 653 4.21 2.42 21.52
CA LEU A 653 5.47 2.90 22.07
C LEU A 653 5.41 4.40 22.42
N ALA A 654 4.78 5.23 21.57
CA ALA A 654 4.56 6.64 21.87
C ALA A 654 3.67 6.84 23.11
N GLU A 655 2.61 6.04 23.24
CA GLU A 655 1.78 6.02 24.45
C GLU A 655 2.58 5.59 25.68
N THR A 656 3.51 4.64 25.55
CA THR A 656 4.41 4.27 26.63
C THR A 656 5.32 5.42 27.06
N VAL A 657 5.92 6.15 26.11
CA VAL A 657 6.74 7.34 26.42
C VAL A 657 5.91 8.36 27.20
N GLN A 658 4.67 8.61 26.75
CA GLN A 658 3.76 9.50 27.45
C GLN A 658 3.47 9.03 28.87
N ALA A 659 3.05 7.78 29.05
CA ALA A 659 2.70 7.24 30.37
C ALA A 659 3.90 7.28 31.32
N TYR A 660 5.09 6.92 30.83
CA TYR A 660 6.33 6.92 31.59
C TYR A 660 6.74 8.33 32.05
N LEU A 661 6.64 9.34 31.18
CA LEU A 661 6.97 10.72 31.53
C LEU A 661 5.88 11.38 32.40
N ALA A 662 4.61 10.98 32.25
CA ALA A 662 3.53 11.51 33.08
C ALA A 662 3.63 11.09 34.55
N GLU A 663 4.33 9.98 34.86
CA GLU A 663 4.66 9.59 36.24
C GLU A 663 5.61 10.60 36.92
N ARG A 664 6.37 11.37 36.14
CA ARG A 664 7.33 12.39 36.60
C ARG A 664 7.22 13.62 35.69
N PRO A 665 6.20 14.49 35.87
CA PRO A 665 5.82 15.52 34.90
C PRO A 665 6.77 16.74 34.83
N GLU A 666 7.77 16.78 35.70
CA GLU A 666 8.83 17.78 35.74
C GLU A 666 10.19 17.11 35.59
N LEU A 667 11.13 17.81 34.95
CA LEU A 667 12.53 17.39 34.95
C LEU A 667 13.02 17.31 36.40
N PRO A 668 13.84 16.31 36.77
CA PRO A 668 14.40 16.24 38.10
C PRO A 668 15.16 17.53 38.42
N GLN A 669 14.89 18.13 39.58
CA GLN A 669 15.72 19.22 40.10
C GLN A 669 17.09 18.63 40.44
N ARG A 670 18.15 19.16 39.84
CA ARG A 670 19.53 18.66 39.97
C ARG A 670 20.45 19.71 40.54
#